data_AF-A0A916GZR4-F1
#
_entry.id   AF-A0A916GZR4-F1
#
_cell.length_a   1.000
_cell.length_b   1.000
_cell.length_c   1.000
_cell.angle_alpha   90.00
_cell.angle_beta   90.00
_cell.angle_gamma   90.00
#
_symmetry.space_group_name_H-M   'P 1'
#
loop_
_entity.id
_entity.type
_entity.pdbx_description
1 polymer ?
#
loop_
_entity_poly.entity_id
_entity_poly.type
_entity_poly.pdbx_seq_one_letter_code
_entity_poly.pdbx_strand_id
1 'polypeptide(L)'
;MPLGIISIMTDPRSSIHSRVPISELKLITRRISNAALTLLIIAYLTSFGLILAERGREHLPAHPFDAALQAFIRVWQFVTDHPQIYYWHKTDVPALRLVLDTLLNSVGLLFTSLCFAFFIGIVLGVVAAVSKSKILSALIVMLSTLGISTPSFLLGMLFWVLNIQVHRTFDVTVLPSAGFGWDSHLIMPALVLAMRPLAQIAQVSYVSLTTIVRQDYIRTAYSKGLRPRTIYNRHALTNALIPILTTLGASLRFSLASLPVVELFFDWTGVGLMLLQAIDKGVTFLVIDLILSLGVFFLLVNLVIEIFFPLLDPRLRNVETQTRAGEHSTFIGTINGLSEGLRGWVGDLVSSFRLRRGSSLPPLPLSRSGPVKHDEVPSKRKWIMRAIIKNPSLILGTFLALGLGGLIFWGGQLTKASPYATHGVLTIEGVIQSPPFKPSSVFPWGSDYVGRDIQSLVYNGARQTLSLAFFGMLMRLLLGIVLGILAGWQRGGWFDRLVNGAIGVWAAFPVTLFAMILIQGLGIQQGMWVFIFAISVVGWGEVAQIVHGQVVNIKLQPYIESARSVGARSDQILRRHVLPNLVNPLIVMAALEMGGVMMLLAELGYLGIFMGGGFSAMIAEVGNMQSLVVHFSDVPEWAALIANVRDWWRSNPWMALYPGAAFFVSIMAFNLLGEGLRRFLDESQLNLSHLLNRYTFTAGIAVIAVMSLLLQAGTPLSVYRPEGLKFDAARVQRDIEVLSSVEFLGRETGMLGTESSAQYIAKRMEENGLLPAGEKQTFLQSLVNPRGHLVELPALTLIGSDGKPILNFFYRQDFAEIADANRYGETRGSVMGVAFGPEDSSSDRSDPYGLLNTDARGNVLIVHGADLDKVNLAAAEGILVIADETYRLNRRDLFPYEPPARGNQYKVPTMVISPQLAEMLLASTGSSLSMLAEMEKGLDVNQTAFTNMGVKVEMSVKARQYENLSLDRYINVLGVIPGEGGVLTSEEQVIVVSAYYDGLGIGPNGAFYPGANDNASGVATLIELARIMKASAYKPAKTILFVAWAGGERGEGLSVVNVLNARPGAGNLTVEVVIELSGVGYGTGDSIALQEGSSYRLVKLFQSAAEKYNDPTTTRGRNPHYGREMSVGFGDRRALTLSISWSGSDDLAHTQSDQPQIIDPQKLERVGRTTLLTLMVLARESSY
;
A
#
# COMPACT_ATOMS: atom_id res chain seq x y z
N MET A 1 0.80 43.83 -26.86
CA MET A 1 0.04 45.10 -26.97
C MET A 1 -1.28 44.96 -26.25
N PRO A 2 -1.68 45.94 -25.43
CA PRO A 2 -2.21 45.62 -24.10
C PRO A 2 -3.66 46.06 -23.82
N LEU A 3 -4.25 45.38 -22.83
CA LEU A 3 -5.27 45.88 -21.88
C LEU A 3 -6.56 46.46 -22.46
N GLY A 4 -7.57 45.61 -22.63
CA GLY A 4 -8.94 46.02 -22.99
C GLY A 4 -10.02 45.24 -22.22
N ILE A 5 -9.90 45.12 -20.89
CA ILE A 5 -10.98 44.56 -20.03
C ILE A 5 -11.30 45.46 -18.81
N ILE A 6 -10.52 46.51 -18.52
CA ILE A 6 -10.84 47.45 -17.44
C ILE A 6 -11.52 48.68 -18.02
N SER A 7 -12.84 48.63 -18.20
CA SER A 7 -13.65 49.86 -18.41
C SER A 7 -15.08 49.65 -17.92
N ILE A 8 -15.22 49.48 -16.60
CA ILE A 8 -16.47 49.78 -15.87
C ILE A 8 -16.05 50.32 -14.49
N MET A 9 -15.50 51.54 -14.45
CA MET A 9 -15.34 52.28 -13.18
C MET A 9 -14.98 53.75 -13.48
N THR A 10 -15.99 54.57 -13.76
CA THR A 10 -15.93 56.02 -13.56
C THR A 10 -17.35 56.51 -13.25
N ASP A 11 -17.76 56.36 -11.99
CA ASP A 11 -18.79 57.21 -11.39
C ASP A 11 -18.10 58.04 -10.28
N PRO A 12 -17.94 59.36 -10.44
CA PRO A 12 -17.09 60.17 -9.56
C PRO A 12 -17.81 60.66 -8.29
N ARG A 13 -18.65 59.83 -7.66
CA ARG A 13 -19.31 60.15 -6.38
C ARG A 13 -19.33 58.97 -5.39
N SER A 14 -18.16 58.60 -4.88
CA SER A 14 -18.09 58.01 -3.53
C SER A 14 -16.67 58.17 -2.97
N SER A 15 -16.51 59.16 -2.08
CA SER A 15 -15.32 59.32 -1.25
C SER A 15 -15.14 58.10 -0.34
N ILE A 16 -14.12 57.29 -0.63
CA ILE A 16 -13.70 56.15 0.17
C ILE A 16 -12.90 56.67 1.37
N HIS A 17 -13.53 56.75 2.54
CA HIS A 17 -12.78 56.68 3.80
C HIS A 17 -12.68 55.21 4.21
N SER A 18 -11.45 54.69 4.11
CA SER A 18 -11.04 53.34 4.48
C SER A 18 -11.08 53.13 5.99
N ARG A 19 -12.12 52.47 6.49
CA ARG A 19 -12.05 51.66 7.72
C ARG A 19 -12.67 50.31 7.38
N VAL A 20 -11.87 49.24 7.38
CA VAL A 20 -12.38 47.87 7.26
C VAL A 20 -13.41 47.67 8.37
N PRO A 21 -14.69 47.40 8.07
CA PRO A 21 -15.72 47.30 9.09
C PRO A 21 -15.42 46.14 10.05
N ILE A 22 -15.69 46.32 11.35
CA ILE A 22 -15.41 45.33 12.42
C ILE A 22 -16.02 43.94 12.12
N SER A 23 -17.10 43.89 11.33
CA SER A 23 -17.72 42.64 10.86
C SER A 23 -16.85 41.85 9.88
N GLU A 24 -16.07 42.51 9.02
CA GLU A 24 -15.14 41.84 8.10
C GLU A 24 -13.92 41.29 8.85
N LEU A 25 -13.44 42.00 9.88
CA LEU A 25 -12.34 41.53 10.73
C LEU A 25 -12.71 40.24 11.50
N LYS A 26 -13.95 40.16 12.02
CA LYS A 26 -14.48 38.95 12.68
C LYS A 26 -14.66 37.76 11.73
N LEU A 27 -14.95 38.03 10.45
CA LEU A 27 -15.09 36.98 9.44
C LEU A 27 -13.73 36.38 9.09
N ILE A 28 -12.72 37.23 8.87
CA ILE A 28 -11.36 36.82 8.54
C ILE A 28 -10.76 35.99 9.68
N THR A 29 -10.87 36.45 10.93
CA THR A 29 -10.35 35.69 12.08
C THR A 29 -11.01 34.32 12.24
N ARG A 30 -12.32 34.21 11.96
CA ARG A 30 -13.05 32.93 11.97
C ARG A 30 -12.62 31.98 10.84
N ARG A 31 -12.27 32.52 9.67
CA ARG A 31 -11.74 31.72 8.55
C ARG A 31 -10.35 31.17 8.87
N ILE A 32 -9.49 32.01 9.42
CA ILE A 32 -8.13 31.62 9.85
C ILE A 32 -8.20 30.53 10.92
N SER A 33 -9.11 30.64 11.91
CA SER A 33 -9.24 29.62 12.96
C SER A 33 -9.74 28.27 12.43
N ASN A 34 -10.66 28.25 11.46
CA ASN A 34 -11.06 27.00 10.81
C ASN A 34 -9.94 26.40 9.97
N ALA A 35 -9.18 27.24 9.26
CA ALA A 35 -8.02 26.79 8.48
C ALA A 35 -6.98 26.15 9.39
N ALA A 36 -6.62 26.79 10.50
CA ALA A 36 -5.71 26.25 11.50
C ALA A 36 -6.19 24.90 12.07
N LEU A 37 -7.48 24.80 12.40
CA LEU A 37 -8.05 23.54 12.89
C LEU A 37 -8.08 22.44 11.83
N THR A 38 -8.36 22.79 10.58
CA THR A 38 -8.30 21.86 9.44
C THR A 38 -6.88 21.31 9.29
N LEU A 39 -5.87 22.18 9.37
CA LEU A 39 -4.45 21.79 9.31
C LEU A 39 -4.07 20.89 10.49
N LEU A 40 -4.51 21.18 11.71
CA LEU A 40 -4.25 20.31 12.87
C LEU A 40 -4.87 18.91 12.69
N ILE A 41 -6.08 18.81 12.13
CA ILE A 41 -6.71 17.52 11.83
C ILE A 41 -5.94 16.78 10.73
N ILE A 42 -5.47 17.49 9.71
CA ILE A 42 -4.62 16.91 8.65
C ILE A 42 -3.31 16.36 9.25
N ALA A 43 -2.64 17.11 10.12
CA ALA A 43 -1.44 16.66 10.82
C ALA A 43 -1.72 15.41 11.66
N TYR A 44 -2.87 15.38 12.36
CA TYR A 44 -3.31 14.24 13.16
C TYR A 44 -3.58 13.00 12.32
N LEU A 45 -4.36 13.12 11.24
CA LEU A 45 -4.67 12.01 10.35
C LEU A 45 -3.42 11.48 9.65
N THR A 46 -2.51 12.38 9.25
CA THR A 46 -1.20 12.00 8.69
C THR A 46 -0.39 11.23 9.71
N SER A 47 -0.23 11.77 10.93
CA SER A 47 0.51 11.11 12.02
C SER A 47 -0.09 9.75 12.35
N PHE A 48 -1.42 9.67 12.46
CA PHE A 48 -2.13 8.42 12.72
C PHE A 48 -1.89 7.38 11.63
N GLY A 49 -2.01 7.80 10.36
CA GLY A 49 -1.72 6.93 9.23
C GLY A 49 -0.26 6.46 9.21
N LEU A 50 0.69 7.36 9.45
CA LEU A 50 2.12 7.04 9.48
C LEU A 50 2.47 6.08 10.63
N ILE A 51 1.91 6.27 11.83
CA ILE A 51 2.13 5.34 12.95
C ILE A 51 1.56 3.95 12.63
N LEU A 52 0.39 3.89 12.01
CA LEU A 52 -0.16 2.61 11.55
C LEU A 52 0.76 1.97 10.50
N ALA A 53 1.31 2.76 9.56
CA ALA A 53 2.24 2.30 8.53
C ALA A 53 3.60 1.85 9.09
N GLU A 54 4.17 2.59 10.04
CA GLU A 54 5.38 2.24 10.79
C GLU A 54 5.19 0.90 11.52
N ARG A 55 4.15 0.79 12.36
CA ARG A 55 3.83 -0.47 13.05
C ARG A 55 3.50 -1.62 12.09
N GLY A 56 2.90 -1.29 10.95
CA GLY A 56 2.62 -2.23 9.86
C GLY A 56 3.91 -2.83 9.29
N ARG A 57 4.89 -1.99 8.97
CA ARG A 57 6.24 -2.40 8.51
C ARG A 57 7.01 -3.18 9.56
N GLU A 58 6.90 -2.79 10.83
CA GLU A 58 7.60 -3.45 11.95
C GLU A 58 6.95 -4.76 12.43
N HIS A 59 5.91 -5.24 11.75
CA HIS A 59 5.17 -6.45 12.13
C HIS A 59 4.63 -6.37 13.58
N LEU A 60 4.26 -5.17 14.02
CA LEU A 60 3.70 -4.96 15.35
C LEU A 60 2.16 -4.98 15.30
N PRO A 61 1.49 -5.48 16.35
CA PRO A 61 0.05 -5.30 16.49
C PRO A 61 -0.28 -3.80 16.55
N ALA A 62 -1.08 -3.33 15.59
CA ALA A 62 -1.58 -1.97 15.60
C ALA A 62 -2.80 -1.89 16.51
N HIS A 63 -2.59 -1.57 17.78
CA HIS A 63 -3.68 -1.14 18.65
C HIS A 63 -4.15 0.26 18.19
N PRO A 64 -5.35 0.40 17.61
CA PRO A 64 -5.77 1.67 16.99
C PRO A 64 -5.86 2.81 18.00
N PHE A 65 -6.16 2.48 19.26
CA PHE A 65 -6.24 3.46 20.34
C PHE A 65 -4.85 4.02 20.71
N ASP A 66 -3.84 3.15 20.80
CA ASP A 66 -2.47 3.57 21.09
C ASP A 66 -1.91 4.41 19.94
N ALA A 67 -2.16 3.99 18.69
CA ALA A 67 -1.79 4.77 17.52
C ALA A 67 -2.48 6.14 17.49
N ALA A 68 -3.76 6.21 17.89
CA ALA A 68 -4.51 7.47 17.98
C ALA A 68 -3.94 8.41 19.06
N LEU A 69 -3.52 7.87 20.22
CA LEU A 69 -2.88 8.65 21.28
C LEU A 69 -1.47 9.11 20.87
N GLN A 70 -0.68 8.22 20.28
CA GLN A 70 0.65 8.55 19.77
C GLN A 70 0.58 9.60 18.65
N ALA A 71 -0.43 9.54 17.78
CA ALA A 71 -0.67 10.57 16.78
C ALA A 71 -0.94 11.93 17.41
N PHE A 72 -1.71 11.97 18.49
CA PHE A 72 -1.95 13.20 19.24
C PHE A 72 -0.66 13.74 19.86
N ILE A 73 0.13 12.88 20.50
CA ILE A 73 1.43 13.24 21.09
C ILE A 73 2.38 13.76 20.01
N ARG A 74 2.46 13.09 18.86
CA ARG A 74 3.32 13.46 17.73
C ARG A 74 2.91 14.80 17.13
N VAL A 75 1.62 15.08 16.99
CA VAL A 75 1.13 16.41 16.56
C VAL A 75 1.42 17.47 17.61
N TRP A 76 1.27 17.14 18.89
CA TRP A 76 1.61 18.06 19.97
C TRP A 76 3.10 18.43 19.92
N GLN A 77 3.98 17.43 19.82
CA GLN A 77 5.42 17.61 19.62
C GLN A 77 5.73 18.43 18.37
N PHE A 78 5.10 18.11 17.24
CA PHE A 78 5.25 18.86 16.01
C PHE A 78 4.88 20.36 16.17
N VAL A 79 3.91 20.69 17.01
CA VAL A 79 3.50 22.09 17.27
C VAL A 79 4.40 22.77 18.30
N THR A 80 4.86 22.05 19.34
CA THR A 80 5.65 22.65 20.43
C THR A 80 7.15 22.67 20.17
N ASP A 81 7.66 21.70 19.41
CA ASP A 81 9.06 21.40 19.19
C ASP A 81 9.28 20.99 17.73
N HIS A 82 9.00 21.92 16.82
CA HIS A 82 9.09 21.70 15.38
C HIS A 82 10.56 21.69 14.92
N PRO A 83 11.00 20.68 14.14
CA PRO A 83 12.38 20.59 13.64
C PRO A 83 12.71 21.77 12.72
N GLN A 84 13.75 22.53 13.06
CA GLN A 84 14.19 23.68 12.26
C GLN A 84 15.02 23.29 11.04
N ILE A 85 15.62 22.11 11.05
CA ILE A 85 16.51 21.57 10.03
C ILE A 85 16.07 20.15 9.72
N TYR A 86 16.02 19.82 8.43
CA TYR A 86 15.91 18.45 7.97
C TYR A 86 17.19 18.06 7.28
N TYR A 87 17.51 16.78 7.39
CA TYR A 87 18.57 16.22 6.63
C TYR A 87 18.07 15.56 5.36
N TRP A 88 18.51 16.10 4.22
CA TRP A 88 17.96 15.75 2.93
C TRP A 88 19.07 15.77 1.87
N HIS A 89 19.24 14.66 1.15
CA HIS A 89 20.27 14.49 0.10
C HIS A 89 21.71 14.89 0.53
N LYS A 90 22.17 14.43 1.69
CA LYS A 90 23.51 14.70 2.26
C LYS A 90 23.73 16.11 2.74
N THR A 91 22.66 16.87 2.92
CA THR A 91 22.76 18.25 3.34
C THR A 91 21.75 18.57 4.42
N ASP A 92 22.20 19.28 5.46
CA ASP A 92 21.33 19.94 6.41
C ASP A 92 20.66 21.11 5.70
N VAL A 93 19.34 20.99 5.52
CA VAL A 93 18.54 22.01 4.86
C VAL A 93 17.57 22.59 5.88
N PRO A 94 17.49 23.91 6.05
CA PRO A 94 16.47 24.53 6.89
C PRO A 94 15.08 24.05 6.48
N ALA A 95 14.29 23.56 7.44
CA ALA A 95 13.01 22.91 7.20
C ALA A 95 12.08 23.79 6.36
N LEU A 96 11.94 25.06 6.75
CA LEU A 96 11.13 26.04 6.04
C LEU A 96 11.60 26.24 4.58
N ARG A 97 12.92 26.25 4.34
CA ARG A 97 13.48 26.43 3.00
C ARG A 97 13.21 25.19 2.14
N LEU A 98 13.47 24.00 2.67
CA LEU A 98 13.21 22.74 1.98
C LEU A 98 11.73 22.61 1.56
N VAL A 99 10.83 22.90 2.49
CA VAL A 99 9.38 22.84 2.25
C VAL A 99 8.94 23.95 1.29
N LEU A 100 9.43 25.18 1.43
CA LEU A 100 9.07 26.27 0.52
C LEU A 100 9.59 26.03 -0.90
N ASP A 101 10.84 25.62 -1.08
CA ASP A 101 11.44 25.40 -2.40
C ASP A 101 10.68 24.28 -3.14
N THR A 102 10.37 23.18 -2.45
CA THR A 102 9.56 22.09 -3.03
C THR A 102 8.10 22.48 -3.26
N LEU A 103 7.48 23.22 -2.34
CA LEU A 103 6.13 23.74 -2.50
C LEU A 103 6.03 24.66 -3.72
N LEU A 104 6.99 25.56 -3.92
CA LEU A 104 7.01 26.47 -5.07
C LEU A 104 7.07 25.70 -6.39
N ASN A 105 7.85 24.63 -6.45
CA ASN A 105 7.94 23.76 -7.63
C ASN A 105 6.59 23.10 -7.93
N SER A 106 5.91 22.52 -6.93
CA SER A 106 4.58 21.92 -7.10
C SER A 106 3.51 22.95 -7.42
N VAL A 107 3.53 24.10 -6.74
CA VAL A 107 2.56 25.19 -6.95
C VAL A 107 2.71 25.78 -8.33
N GLY A 108 3.93 25.96 -8.83
CA GLY A 108 4.18 26.38 -10.20
C GLY A 108 3.57 25.45 -11.23
N LEU A 109 3.80 24.15 -11.06
CA LEU A 109 3.23 23.12 -11.91
C LEU A 109 1.70 23.11 -11.84
N LEU A 110 1.11 23.12 -10.64
CA LEU A 110 -0.34 23.17 -10.44
C LEU A 110 -0.96 24.42 -11.04
N PHE A 111 -0.37 25.59 -10.78
CA PHE A 111 -0.88 26.87 -11.24
C PHE A 111 -0.87 26.95 -12.77
N THR A 112 0.25 26.59 -13.41
CA THR A 112 0.34 26.58 -14.88
C THR A 112 -0.64 25.59 -15.51
N SER A 113 -0.77 24.40 -14.92
CA SER A 113 -1.73 23.38 -15.36
C SER A 113 -3.17 23.87 -15.27
N LEU A 114 -3.56 24.44 -14.12
CA LEU A 114 -4.92 24.93 -13.87
C LEU A 114 -5.24 26.18 -14.70
N CYS A 115 -4.28 27.09 -14.90
CA CYS A 115 -4.47 28.23 -15.80
C CYS A 115 -4.68 27.76 -17.25
N PHE A 116 -3.84 26.85 -17.74
CA PHE A 116 -3.99 26.27 -19.07
C PHE A 116 -5.36 25.60 -19.23
N ALA A 117 -5.73 24.75 -18.28
CA ALA A 117 -7.04 24.09 -18.24
C ALA A 117 -8.22 25.06 -18.21
N PHE A 118 -8.13 26.13 -17.40
CA PHE A 118 -9.18 27.12 -17.24
C PHE A 118 -9.42 27.88 -18.55
N PHE A 119 -8.37 28.46 -19.15
CA PHE A 119 -8.53 29.26 -20.35
C PHE A 119 -8.92 28.40 -21.56
N ILE A 120 -8.21 27.30 -21.80
CA ILE A 120 -8.49 26.43 -22.95
C ILE A 120 -9.84 25.71 -22.76
N GLY A 121 -10.14 25.23 -21.56
CA GLY A 121 -11.40 24.58 -21.25
C GLY A 121 -12.61 25.48 -21.51
N ILE A 122 -12.57 26.74 -21.03
CA ILE A 122 -13.65 27.71 -21.31
C ILE A 122 -13.80 27.94 -22.81
N VAL A 123 -12.69 28.13 -23.54
CA VAL A 123 -12.73 28.34 -25.00
C VAL A 123 -13.39 27.15 -25.70
N LEU A 124 -12.97 25.93 -25.39
CA LEU A 124 -13.55 24.72 -25.98
C LEU A 124 -15.04 24.58 -25.64
N GLY A 125 -15.42 24.85 -24.39
CA GLY A 125 -16.83 24.79 -23.96
C GLY A 125 -17.72 25.86 -24.60
N VAL A 126 -17.22 27.09 -24.74
CA VAL A 126 -17.91 28.18 -25.44
C VAL A 126 -18.08 27.83 -26.93
N VAL A 127 -17.02 27.38 -27.59
CA VAL A 127 -17.07 26.96 -28.99
C VAL A 127 -18.08 25.83 -29.17
N ALA A 128 -18.09 24.82 -28.30
CA ALA A 128 -19.05 23.73 -28.34
C ALA A 128 -20.51 24.20 -28.13
N ALA A 129 -20.74 25.17 -27.23
CA ALA A 129 -22.08 25.65 -26.89
C ALA A 129 -22.67 26.58 -27.97
N VAL A 130 -21.83 27.39 -28.62
CA VAL A 130 -22.24 28.37 -29.65
C VAL A 130 -22.22 27.76 -31.05
N SER A 131 -21.49 26.65 -31.24
CA SER A 131 -21.44 25.89 -32.49
C SER A 131 -22.83 25.51 -33.01
N LYS A 132 -23.11 25.81 -34.27
CA LYS A 132 -24.27 25.26 -35.00
C LYS A 132 -24.05 23.80 -35.43
N SER A 133 -22.79 23.33 -35.43
CA SER A 133 -22.42 21.97 -35.84
C SER A 133 -22.65 21.00 -34.69
N LYS A 134 -23.59 20.08 -34.88
CA LYS A 134 -23.83 18.98 -33.93
C LYS A 134 -22.60 18.06 -33.78
N ILE A 135 -21.81 17.92 -34.84
CA ILE A 135 -20.62 17.06 -34.86
C ILE A 135 -19.51 17.69 -34.00
N LEU A 136 -19.24 18.99 -34.16
CA LEU A 136 -18.19 19.66 -33.39
C LEU A 136 -18.47 19.62 -31.89
N SER A 137 -19.73 19.89 -31.49
CA SER A 137 -20.15 19.81 -30.08
C SER A 137 -20.05 18.38 -29.55
N ALA A 138 -20.44 17.37 -30.33
CA ALA A 138 -20.31 15.97 -29.95
C ALA A 138 -18.84 15.54 -29.80
N LEU A 139 -17.96 16.00 -30.70
CA LEU A 139 -16.53 15.68 -30.68
C LEU A 139 -15.84 16.31 -29.48
N ILE A 140 -16.16 17.56 -29.12
CA ILE A 140 -15.60 18.22 -27.92
C ILE A 140 -16.04 17.48 -26.66
N VAL A 141 -17.32 17.10 -26.55
CA VAL A 141 -17.82 16.33 -25.40
C VAL A 141 -17.15 14.95 -25.32
N MET A 142 -16.96 14.28 -26.46
CA MET A 142 -16.27 12.99 -26.53
C MET A 142 -14.81 13.11 -26.10
N LEU A 143 -14.08 14.11 -26.60
CA LEU A 143 -12.69 14.38 -26.20
C LEU A 143 -12.57 14.75 -24.72
N SER A 144 -13.53 15.50 -24.18
CA SER A 144 -13.60 15.76 -22.73
C SER A 144 -13.77 14.45 -21.94
N THR A 145 -14.67 13.56 -22.36
CA THR A 145 -14.82 12.27 -21.68
C THR A 145 -13.56 11.40 -21.78
N LEU A 146 -12.86 11.42 -22.93
CA LEU A 146 -11.57 10.73 -23.09
C LEU A 146 -10.51 11.31 -22.15
N GLY A 147 -10.40 12.64 -22.07
CA GLY A 147 -9.45 13.32 -21.17
C GLY A 147 -9.71 13.02 -19.69
N ILE A 148 -10.98 12.97 -19.25
CA ILE A 148 -11.34 12.58 -17.88
C ILE A 148 -11.01 11.12 -17.59
N SER A 149 -11.01 10.26 -18.62
CA SER A 149 -10.87 8.82 -18.47
C SER A 149 -9.42 8.31 -18.56
N THR A 150 -8.46 9.18 -18.86
CA THR A 150 -7.06 8.79 -19.06
C THR A 150 -6.25 8.98 -17.76
N PRO A 151 -5.66 7.91 -17.20
CA PRO A 151 -4.74 8.04 -16.07
C PRO A 151 -3.53 8.92 -16.40
N SER A 152 -3.09 9.71 -15.42
CA SER A 152 -2.02 10.71 -15.59
C SER A 152 -0.70 10.07 -16.06
N PHE A 153 -0.30 8.93 -15.48
CA PHE A 153 0.92 8.23 -15.90
C PHE A 153 0.82 7.68 -17.33
N LEU A 154 -0.35 7.18 -17.74
CA LEU A 154 -0.57 6.66 -19.09
C LEU A 154 -0.51 7.80 -20.11
N LEU A 155 -1.10 8.94 -19.78
CA LEU A 155 -1.02 10.13 -20.61
C LEU A 155 0.42 10.64 -20.72
N GLY A 156 1.17 10.66 -19.60
CA GLY A 156 2.60 10.96 -19.60
C GLY A 156 3.38 10.05 -20.53
N MET A 157 3.13 8.74 -20.46
CA MET A 157 3.72 7.74 -21.35
C MET A 157 3.35 8.01 -22.83
N LEU A 158 2.09 8.30 -23.14
CA LEU A 158 1.64 8.59 -24.51
C LEU A 158 2.34 9.82 -25.09
N PHE A 159 2.46 10.90 -24.30
CA PHE A 159 3.21 12.10 -24.72
C PHE A 159 4.69 11.80 -24.93
N TRP A 160 5.26 10.94 -24.11
CA TRP A 160 6.65 10.50 -24.26
C TRP A 160 6.87 9.68 -25.53
N VAL A 161 6.00 8.70 -25.80
CA VAL A 161 6.05 7.90 -27.04
C VAL A 161 5.90 8.80 -28.26
N LEU A 162 4.97 9.77 -28.21
CA LEU A 162 4.81 10.75 -29.27
C LEU A 162 6.07 11.60 -29.46
N ASN A 163 6.69 12.06 -28.36
CA ASN A 163 7.94 12.83 -28.39
C ASN A 163 9.08 12.02 -29.04
N ILE A 164 9.27 10.76 -28.66
CA ILE A 164 10.25 9.86 -29.29
C ILE A 164 9.94 9.68 -30.78
N GLN A 165 8.68 9.45 -31.14
CA GLN A 165 8.30 9.20 -32.52
C GLN A 165 8.54 10.43 -33.41
N VAL A 166 8.24 11.62 -32.89
CA VAL A 166 8.56 12.89 -33.56
C VAL A 166 10.07 13.04 -33.71
N HIS A 167 10.84 12.79 -32.65
CA HIS A 167 12.30 12.84 -32.71
C HIS A 167 12.87 11.87 -33.75
N ARG A 168 12.40 10.61 -33.78
CA ARG A 168 12.84 9.62 -34.78
C ARG A 168 12.44 9.97 -36.22
N THR A 169 11.32 10.65 -36.40
CA THR A 169 10.78 10.95 -37.74
C THR A 169 11.38 12.23 -38.32
N PHE A 170 11.62 13.25 -37.48
CA PHE A 170 12.03 14.58 -37.92
C PHE A 170 13.45 14.97 -37.46
N ASP A 171 14.13 14.14 -36.66
CA ASP A 171 15.45 14.40 -36.07
C ASP A 171 15.52 15.69 -35.23
N VAL A 172 14.39 16.07 -34.60
CA VAL A 172 14.28 17.25 -33.73
C VAL A 172 13.88 16.82 -32.34
N THR A 173 14.64 17.24 -31.32
CA THR A 173 14.24 17.12 -29.91
C THR A 173 13.26 18.23 -29.57
N VAL A 174 11.97 17.90 -29.40
CA VAL A 174 10.92 18.92 -29.23
C VAL A 174 10.75 19.36 -27.78
N LEU A 175 10.65 18.42 -26.83
CA LEU A 175 10.46 18.70 -25.40
C LEU A 175 11.33 17.78 -24.54
N PRO A 176 11.89 18.28 -23.42
CA PRO A 176 12.64 17.48 -22.48
C PRO A 176 11.78 16.42 -21.83
N SER A 177 12.35 15.23 -21.74
CA SER A 177 11.65 14.02 -21.36
C SER A 177 11.39 13.87 -19.86
N ALA A 178 12.29 14.34 -19.00
CA ALA A 178 12.19 14.29 -17.54
C ALA A 178 13.15 15.31 -16.94
N GLY A 179 13.05 15.54 -15.64
CA GLY A 179 13.85 16.49 -14.87
C GLY A 179 13.09 17.77 -14.55
N PHE A 180 13.73 18.60 -13.74
CA PHE A 180 13.19 19.87 -13.27
C PHE A 180 13.70 21.06 -14.10
N GLY A 181 12.80 21.99 -14.43
CA GLY A 181 13.15 23.24 -15.07
C GLY A 181 11.94 24.16 -15.30
N TRP A 182 12.11 25.46 -15.05
CA TRP A 182 11.11 26.50 -15.35
C TRP A 182 11.12 26.93 -16.82
N ASP A 183 11.33 25.96 -17.71
CA ASP A 183 11.54 26.16 -19.14
C ASP A 183 10.69 25.16 -19.93
N SER A 184 11.26 24.54 -20.97
CA SER A 184 10.61 23.47 -21.72
C SER A 184 10.28 22.21 -20.89
N HIS A 185 10.97 21.98 -19.76
CA HIS A 185 10.70 20.84 -18.86
C HIS A 185 9.32 20.92 -18.19
N LEU A 186 8.75 22.12 -18.04
CA LEU A 186 7.43 22.33 -17.43
C LEU A 186 6.27 21.89 -18.33
N ILE A 187 6.47 21.88 -19.66
CA ILE A 187 5.37 21.78 -20.64
C ILE A 187 4.67 20.42 -20.55
N MET A 188 5.41 19.31 -20.60
CA MET A 188 4.79 17.97 -20.58
C MET A 188 4.12 17.66 -19.23
N PRO A 189 4.77 17.84 -18.06
CA PRO A 189 4.13 17.67 -16.77
C PRO A 189 2.86 18.52 -16.63
N ALA A 190 2.91 19.79 -17.06
CA ALA A 190 1.76 20.69 -16.95
C ALA A 190 0.59 20.28 -17.85
N LEU A 191 0.88 19.82 -19.08
CA LEU A 191 -0.16 19.31 -19.98
C LEU A 191 -0.83 18.06 -19.42
N VAL A 192 -0.04 17.11 -18.90
CA VAL A 192 -0.57 15.88 -18.29
C VAL A 192 -1.49 16.21 -17.12
N LEU A 193 -1.02 17.05 -16.20
CA LEU A 193 -1.78 17.45 -15.01
C LEU A 193 -3.01 18.31 -15.35
N ALA A 194 -2.98 19.06 -16.46
CA ALA A 194 -4.08 19.91 -16.91
C ALA A 194 -5.20 19.16 -17.63
N MET A 195 -4.97 17.97 -18.19
CA MET A 195 -5.94 17.33 -19.10
C MET A 195 -7.30 17.07 -18.46
N ARG A 196 -7.33 16.55 -17.22
CA ARG A 196 -8.59 16.28 -16.51
C ARG A 196 -9.32 17.58 -16.12
N PRO A 197 -8.68 18.58 -15.46
CA PRO A 197 -9.28 19.90 -15.25
C PRO A 197 -9.80 20.55 -16.53
N LEU A 198 -9.03 20.50 -17.62
CA LEU A 198 -9.39 21.08 -18.92
C LEU A 198 -10.68 20.48 -19.43
N ALA A 199 -10.77 19.14 -19.41
CA ALA A 199 -11.95 18.42 -19.86
C ALA A 199 -13.19 18.71 -19.00
N GLN A 200 -13.04 18.76 -17.67
CA GLN A 200 -14.12 19.10 -16.75
C GLN A 200 -14.62 20.54 -16.95
N ILE A 201 -13.70 21.50 -17.05
CA ILE A 201 -14.04 22.92 -17.28
C ILE A 201 -14.70 23.10 -18.64
N ALA A 202 -14.23 22.41 -19.69
CA ALA A 202 -14.87 22.44 -21.00
C ALA A 202 -16.31 21.90 -20.95
N GLN A 203 -16.51 20.77 -20.27
CA GLN A 203 -17.83 20.14 -20.13
C GLN A 203 -18.80 21.04 -19.34
N VAL A 204 -18.36 21.59 -18.19
CA VAL A 204 -19.21 22.47 -17.37
C VAL A 204 -19.51 23.77 -18.08
N SER A 205 -18.52 24.36 -18.78
CA SER A 205 -18.70 25.55 -19.60
C SER A 205 -19.74 25.31 -20.70
N TYR A 206 -19.66 24.17 -21.39
CA TYR A 206 -20.62 23.75 -22.42
C TYR A 206 -22.04 23.61 -21.85
N VAL A 207 -22.22 22.85 -20.77
CA VAL A 207 -23.54 22.60 -20.16
C VAL A 207 -24.15 23.89 -19.60
N SER A 208 -23.35 24.70 -18.91
CA SER A 208 -23.80 25.96 -18.30
C SER A 208 -24.22 26.97 -19.36
N LEU A 209 -23.41 27.17 -20.40
CA LEU A 209 -23.74 28.11 -21.49
C LEU A 209 -24.94 27.65 -22.31
N THR A 210 -25.04 26.35 -22.63
CA THR A 210 -26.18 25.81 -23.38
C THR A 210 -27.50 26.03 -22.62
N THR A 211 -27.46 25.96 -21.29
CA THR A 211 -28.60 26.22 -20.41
C THR A 211 -28.90 27.71 -20.31
N ILE A 212 -27.88 28.55 -20.07
CA ILE A 212 -28.00 30.00 -19.90
C ILE A 212 -28.51 30.69 -21.17
N VAL A 213 -28.03 30.30 -22.35
CA VAL A 213 -28.44 30.91 -23.63
C VAL A 213 -29.93 30.72 -23.92
N ARG A 214 -30.59 29.74 -23.29
CA ARG A 214 -32.03 29.48 -23.41
C ARG A 214 -32.89 30.26 -22.41
N GLN A 215 -32.29 31.00 -21.49
CA GLN A 215 -33.01 31.78 -20.47
C GLN A 215 -33.70 33.01 -21.07
N ASP A 216 -34.83 33.41 -20.46
CA ASP A 216 -35.67 34.49 -21.01
C ASP A 216 -34.99 35.87 -21.01
N TYR A 217 -34.05 36.12 -20.09
CA TYR A 217 -33.27 37.36 -20.10
C TYR A 217 -32.33 37.45 -21.31
N ILE A 218 -31.84 36.31 -21.84
CA ILE A 218 -31.04 36.28 -23.08
C ILE A 218 -31.93 36.55 -24.28
N ARG A 219 -33.15 35.99 -24.32
CA ARG A 219 -34.14 36.29 -25.37
C ARG A 219 -34.48 37.79 -25.40
N THR A 220 -34.65 38.40 -24.24
CA THR A 220 -34.84 39.85 -24.11
C THR A 220 -33.62 40.65 -24.59
N ALA A 221 -32.39 40.16 -24.38
CA ALA A 221 -31.18 40.80 -24.90
C ALA A 221 -31.14 40.77 -26.44
N TYR A 222 -31.58 39.66 -27.04
CA TYR A 222 -31.75 39.56 -28.51
C TYR A 222 -32.83 40.51 -29.02
N SER A 223 -33.98 40.62 -28.34
CA SER A 223 -35.06 41.52 -28.77
C SER A 223 -34.69 43.01 -28.66
N LYS A 224 -33.75 43.36 -27.76
CA LYS A 224 -33.16 44.70 -27.66
C LYS A 224 -32.15 45.03 -28.77
N GLY A 225 -31.87 44.11 -29.69
CA GLY A 225 -30.94 44.33 -30.81
C GLY A 225 -29.45 44.30 -30.42
N LEU A 226 -29.10 43.74 -29.25
CA LEU A 226 -27.70 43.63 -28.84
C LEU A 226 -26.93 42.68 -29.77
N ARG A 227 -25.67 43.01 -30.06
CA ARG A 227 -24.81 42.16 -30.91
C ARG A 227 -24.56 40.80 -30.23
N PRO A 228 -24.50 39.68 -30.97
CA PRO A 228 -24.27 38.35 -30.40
C PRO A 228 -23.03 38.26 -29.52
N ARG A 229 -21.92 38.93 -29.91
CA ARG A 229 -20.70 38.98 -29.09
C ARG A 229 -20.93 39.59 -27.71
N THR A 230 -21.75 40.64 -27.62
CA THR A 230 -22.11 41.28 -26.34
C THR A 230 -23.01 40.36 -25.52
N ILE A 231 -23.95 39.67 -26.16
CA ILE A 231 -24.83 38.70 -25.49
C ILE A 231 -24.01 37.56 -24.89
N TYR A 232 -23.13 36.94 -25.67
CA TYR A 232 -22.32 35.83 -25.19
C TYR A 232 -21.28 36.26 -24.14
N ASN A 233 -20.50 37.31 -24.38
CA ASN A 233 -19.40 37.68 -23.49
C ASN A 233 -19.87 38.36 -22.20
N ARG A 234 -20.91 39.21 -22.25
CA ARG A 234 -21.35 40.03 -21.10
C ARG A 234 -22.55 39.45 -20.36
N HIS A 235 -23.43 38.73 -21.06
CA HIS A 235 -24.66 38.20 -20.45
C HIS A 235 -24.61 36.70 -20.22
N ALA A 236 -24.07 35.90 -21.14
CA ALA A 236 -24.00 34.45 -20.95
C ALA A 236 -22.77 34.02 -20.13
N LEU A 237 -21.57 34.44 -20.54
CA LEU A 237 -20.30 33.99 -19.94
C LEU A 237 -20.13 34.46 -18.51
N THR A 238 -20.49 35.71 -18.18
CA THR A 238 -20.43 36.23 -16.81
C THR A 238 -21.27 35.41 -15.84
N ASN A 239 -22.46 34.97 -16.25
CA ASN A 239 -23.32 34.10 -15.43
C ASN A 239 -22.84 32.64 -15.42
N ALA A 240 -22.18 32.18 -16.49
CA ALA A 240 -21.56 30.85 -16.53
C ALA A 240 -20.26 30.77 -15.70
N LEU A 241 -19.64 31.90 -15.37
CA LEU A 241 -18.36 31.94 -14.67
C LEU A 241 -18.45 31.40 -13.24
N ILE A 242 -19.61 31.50 -12.59
CA ILE A 242 -19.85 30.95 -11.24
C ILE A 242 -19.66 29.41 -11.24
N PRO A 243 -20.44 28.60 -11.99
CA PRO A 243 -20.24 27.15 -12.01
C PRO A 243 -18.87 26.74 -12.57
N ILE A 244 -18.28 27.54 -13.46
CA ILE A 244 -16.92 27.30 -13.98
C ILE A 244 -15.87 27.45 -12.86
N LEU A 245 -15.93 28.53 -12.07
CA LEU A 245 -15.01 28.74 -10.94
C LEU A 245 -15.23 27.71 -9.81
N THR A 246 -16.47 27.29 -9.56
CA THR A 246 -16.73 26.16 -8.65
C THR A 246 -16.07 24.89 -9.15
N THR A 247 -16.08 24.65 -10.46
CA THR A 247 -15.43 23.49 -11.10
C THR A 247 -13.91 23.60 -11.03
N LEU A 248 -13.35 24.80 -11.09
CA LEU A 248 -11.91 25.03 -10.90
C LEU A 248 -11.46 24.59 -9.49
N GLY A 249 -12.22 24.93 -8.46
CA GLY A 249 -11.95 24.49 -7.08
C GLY A 249 -12.06 22.97 -6.89
N ALA A 250 -13.03 22.32 -7.56
CA ALA A 250 -13.11 20.87 -7.59
C ALA A 250 -11.95 20.22 -8.39
N SER A 251 -11.55 20.85 -9.50
CA SER A 251 -10.45 20.37 -10.35
C SER A 251 -9.11 20.40 -9.62
N LEU A 252 -8.89 21.39 -8.76
CA LEU A 252 -7.70 21.47 -7.91
C LEU A 252 -7.54 20.22 -7.03
N ARG A 253 -8.64 19.68 -6.47
CA ARG A 253 -8.60 18.45 -5.65
C ARG A 253 -8.10 17.26 -6.45
N PHE A 254 -8.60 17.11 -7.68
CA PHE A 254 -8.17 16.04 -8.58
C PHE A 254 -6.71 16.22 -9.01
N SER A 255 -6.26 17.45 -9.28
CA SER A 255 -4.86 17.73 -9.60
C SER A 255 -3.94 17.41 -8.42
N LEU A 256 -4.33 17.76 -7.18
CA LEU A 256 -3.57 17.40 -5.97
C LEU A 256 -3.47 15.88 -5.77
N ALA A 257 -4.52 15.13 -6.10
CA ALA A 257 -4.50 13.67 -6.05
C ALA A 257 -3.52 13.07 -7.09
N SER A 258 -3.51 13.59 -8.32
CA SER A 258 -2.59 13.12 -9.37
C SER A 258 -1.17 13.68 -9.28
N LEU A 259 -0.94 14.70 -8.46
CA LEU A 259 0.34 15.42 -8.38
C LEU A 259 1.54 14.50 -8.10
N PRO A 260 1.51 13.61 -7.08
CA PRO A 260 2.66 12.74 -6.80
C PRO A 260 2.99 11.80 -7.95
N VAL A 261 1.96 11.34 -8.69
CA VAL A 261 2.13 10.47 -9.86
C VAL A 261 2.83 11.22 -10.99
N VAL A 262 2.41 12.46 -11.28
CA VAL A 262 3.02 13.28 -12.33
C VAL A 262 4.46 13.66 -11.96
N GLU A 263 4.69 14.07 -10.71
CA GLU A 263 6.01 14.44 -10.24
C GLU A 263 6.98 13.25 -10.25
N LEU A 264 6.53 12.08 -9.80
CA LEU A 264 7.30 10.84 -9.86
C LEU A 264 7.60 10.41 -11.31
N PHE A 265 6.64 10.56 -12.23
CA PHE A 265 6.82 10.16 -13.64
C PHE A 265 7.87 11.02 -14.35
N PHE A 266 7.81 12.34 -14.16
CA PHE A 266 8.70 13.29 -14.84
C PHE A 266 9.95 13.64 -14.05
N ASP A 267 10.17 13.06 -12.87
CA ASP A 267 11.26 13.42 -11.96
C ASP A 267 11.25 14.92 -11.61
N TRP A 268 10.05 15.45 -11.37
CA TRP A 268 9.83 16.84 -10.98
C TRP A 268 10.05 16.96 -9.47
N THR A 269 10.98 17.81 -9.05
CA THR A 269 11.40 18.01 -7.64
C THR A 269 10.38 18.81 -6.83
N GLY A 270 9.14 18.32 -6.78
CA GLY A 270 8.04 18.89 -6.01
C GLY A 270 7.73 18.13 -4.72
N VAL A 271 6.69 18.59 -4.03
CA VAL A 271 6.18 18.06 -2.77
C VAL A 271 5.73 16.62 -2.88
N GLY A 272 5.07 16.22 -3.97
CA GLY A 272 4.59 14.87 -4.17
C GLY A 272 5.72 13.85 -4.29
N LEU A 273 6.75 14.13 -5.10
CA LEU A 273 7.94 13.28 -5.18
C LEU A 273 8.69 13.23 -3.85
N MET A 274 8.93 14.38 -3.23
CA MET A 274 9.65 14.46 -1.95
C MET A 274 8.91 13.74 -0.83
N LEU A 275 7.58 13.80 -0.82
CA LEU A 275 6.75 13.10 0.15
C LEU A 275 6.85 11.58 0.01
N LEU A 276 6.86 11.05 -1.22
CA LEU A 276 7.06 9.61 -1.45
C LEU A 276 8.43 9.17 -0.93
N GLN A 277 9.48 9.95 -1.19
CA GLN A 277 10.84 9.69 -0.69
C GLN A 277 10.93 9.80 0.85
N ALA A 278 10.22 10.75 1.45
CA ALA A 278 10.23 10.95 2.90
C ALA A 278 9.48 9.83 3.64
N ILE A 279 8.39 9.30 3.06
CA ILE A 279 7.69 8.11 3.59
C ILE A 279 8.62 6.90 3.56
N ASP A 280 9.30 6.68 2.42
CA ASP A 280 10.23 5.57 2.22
C ASP A 280 11.37 5.62 3.25
N LYS A 281 12.00 6.80 3.41
CA LYS A 281 13.07 7.05 4.40
C LYS A 281 12.60 7.16 5.84
N GLY A 282 11.30 7.08 6.13
CA GLY A 282 10.76 7.19 7.49
C GLY A 282 10.90 8.58 8.14
N VAL A 283 11.06 9.65 7.36
CA VAL A 283 11.23 11.03 7.88
C VAL A 283 9.85 11.66 8.16
N THR A 284 9.24 11.25 9.27
CA THR A 284 7.82 11.50 9.58
C THR A 284 7.44 12.99 9.67
N PHE A 285 8.24 13.84 10.34
CA PHE A 285 7.90 15.26 10.45
C PHE A 285 7.95 15.99 9.10
N LEU A 286 8.88 15.61 8.22
CA LEU A 286 8.92 16.13 6.85
C LEU A 286 7.68 15.74 6.07
N VAL A 287 7.18 14.51 6.20
CA VAL A 287 5.92 14.09 5.58
C VAL A 287 4.75 14.97 6.06
N ILE A 288 4.67 15.24 7.37
CA ILE A 288 3.62 16.11 7.93
C ILE A 288 3.73 17.53 7.34
N ASP A 289 4.94 18.12 7.33
CA ASP A 289 5.17 19.46 6.75
C ASP A 289 4.73 19.54 5.29
N LEU A 290 5.07 18.53 4.49
CA LEU A 290 4.74 18.50 3.07
C LEU A 290 3.24 18.39 2.83
N ILE A 291 2.53 17.53 3.56
CA ILE A 291 1.06 17.43 3.45
C ILE A 291 0.39 18.73 3.93
N LEU A 292 0.88 19.30 5.03
CA LEU A 292 0.37 20.58 5.53
C LEU A 292 0.60 21.71 4.52
N SER A 293 1.74 21.75 3.84
CA SER A 293 2.01 22.76 2.81
C SER A 293 1.02 22.67 1.64
N LEU A 294 0.64 21.47 1.21
CA LEU A 294 -0.39 21.25 0.18
C LEU A 294 -1.77 21.66 0.70
N GLY A 295 -2.07 21.34 1.97
CA GLY A 295 -3.30 21.75 2.64
C GLY A 295 -3.43 23.27 2.75
N VAL A 296 -2.35 23.97 3.11
CA VAL A 296 -2.28 25.44 3.14
C VAL A 296 -2.54 26.00 1.74
N PHE A 297 -1.84 25.48 0.72
CA PHE A 297 -2.04 25.90 -0.66
C PHE A 297 -3.51 25.71 -1.11
N PHE A 298 -4.10 24.55 -0.83
CA PHE A 298 -5.49 24.27 -1.13
C PHE A 298 -6.45 25.27 -0.47
N LEU A 299 -6.26 25.55 0.82
CA LEU A 299 -7.09 26.51 1.56
C LEU A 299 -6.93 27.93 1.01
N LEU A 300 -5.72 28.34 0.63
CA LEU A 300 -5.45 29.64 0.01
C LEU A 300 -6.15 29.77 -1.34
N VAL A 301 -6.09 28.75 -2.20
CA VAL A 301 -6.76 28.80 -3.51
C VAL A 301 -8.28 28.86 -3.35
N ASN A 302 -8.86 28.09 -2.42
CA ASN A 302 -10.30 28.18 -2.17
C ASN A 302 -10.69 29.56 -1.62
N LEU A 303 -9.89 30.14 -0.72
CA LEU A 303 -10.12 31.49 -0.23
C LEU A 303 -10.12 32.50 -1.39
N VAL A 304 -9.19 32.37 -2.33
CA VAL A 304 -9.13 33.20 -3.53
C VAL A 304 -10.40 33.04 -4.38
N ILE A 305 -10.83 31.80 -4.67
CA ILE A 305 -12.06 31.52 -5.43
C ILE A 305 -13.29 32.15 -4.76
N GLU A 306 -13.38 32.04 -3.43
CA GLU A 306 -14.47 32.64 -2.67
C GLU A 306 -14.47 34.17 -2.74
N ILE A 307 -13.31 34.82 -2.75
CA ILE A 307 -13.19 36.27 -2.93
C ILE A 307 -13.63 36.68 -4.35
N PHE A 308 -13.42 35.84 -5.36
CA PHE A 308 -13.86 36.12 -6.72
C PHE A 308 -15.39 36.06 -6.91
N PHE A 309 -16.13 35.28 -6.11
CA PHE A 309 -17.58 35.15 -6.30
C PHE A 309 -18.36 36.47 -6.14
N PRO A 310 -18.18 37.28 -5.07
CA PRO A 310 -18.86 38.57 -4.92
C PRO A 310 -18.43 39.62 -5.94
N LEU A 311 -17.21 39.50 -6.50
CA LEU A 311 -16.71 40.39 -7.55
C LEU A 311 -17.43 40.16 -8.89
N LEU A 312 -17.88 38.93 -9.15
CA LEU A 312 -18.55 38.55 -10.39
C LEU A 312 -20.06 38.78 -10.37
N ASP A 313 -20.70 38.51 -9.24
CA ASP A 313 -22.11 38.83 -9.04
C ASP A 313 -22.31 39.62 -7.74
N PRO A 314 -22.48 40.96 -7.82
CA PRO A 314 -22.75 41.81 -6.67
C PRO A 314 -24.01 41.43 -5.89
N ARG A 315 -24.95 40.67 -6.48
CA ARG A 315 -26.15 40.18 -5.77
C ARG A 315 -25.76 39.19 -4.68
N LEU A 316 -24.69 38.43 -4.90
CA LEU A 316 -24.12 37.53 -3.89
C LEU A 316 -23.58 38.30 -2.67
N ARG A 317 -23.23 39.58 -2.82
CA ARG A 317 -22.77 40.46 -1.72
C ARG A 317 -23.84 40.80 -0.68
N ASN A 318 -25.12 40.82 -1.08
CA ASN A 318 -26.25 41.17 -0.19
C ASN A 318 -27.15 39.96 0.15
N VAL A 319 -27.12 38.93 -0.69
CA VAL A 319 -27.73 37.61 -0.40
C VAL A 319 -26.99 36.91 0.74
N GLU A 320 -25.79 37.39 1.08
CA GLU A 320 -25.09 37.09 2.34
C GLU A 320 -25.98 37.28 3.58
N THR A 321 -26.87 38.26 3.69
CA THR A 321 -27.62 38.44 4.96
C THR A 321 -28.76 37.42 5.19
N GLN A 322 -29.24 36.72 4.16
CA GLN A 322 -30.32 35.71 4.29
C GLN A 322 -29.87 34.28 3.99
N THR A 323 -28.78 34.10 3.23
CA THR A 323 -28.18 32.78 2.96
C THR A 323 -27.12 32.39 4.00
N ARG A 324 -26.68 33.35 4.85
CA ARG A 324 -25.81 33.12 6.02
C ARG A 324 -26.45 32.32 7.17
N ALA A 325 -27.74 32.00 7.13
CA ALA A 325 -28.31 31.00 8.04
C ALA A 325 -27.78 29.57 7.78
N GLY A 326 -27.12 29.33 6.63
CA GLY A 326 -26.45 28.07 6.28
C GLY A 326 -24.94 28.03 6.54
N GLU A 327 -24.29 29.15 6.87
CA GLU A 327 -22.86 29.22 7.23
C GLU A 327 -22.63 29.25 8.75
N HIS A 328 -23.57 28.69 9.51
CA HIS A 328 -23.21 28.06 10.77
C HIS A 328 -22.62 26.70 10.44
N SER A 329 -21.35 26.62 10.05
CA SER A 329 -20.60 25.35 9.95
C SER A 329 -19.11 25.56 10.15
N THR A 330 -18.75 26.23 11.24
CA THR A 330 -17.38 26.16 11.73
C THR A 330 -17.20 24.90 12.55
N PHE A 331 -16.10 24.17 12.34
CA PHE A 331 -15.78 22.99 13.16
C PHE A 331 -15.72 23.38 14.67
N ILE A 332 -15.24 24.59 15.00
CA ILE A 332 -15.31 25.15 16.36
C ILE A 332 -16.78 25.32 16.84
N GLY A 333 -17.68 25.72 15.94
CA GLY A 333 -19.11 25.79 16.24
C GLY A 333 -19.76 24.40 16.36
N THR A 334 -19.11 23.36 15.83
CA THR A 334 -19.49 21.96 15.93
C THR A 334 -19.07 21.37 17.28
N ILE A 335 -17.87 21.70 17.79
CA ILE A 335 -17.43 21.34 19.15
C ILE A 335 -18.35 21.97 20.20
N ASN A 336 -18.67 23.27 20.05
CA ASN A 336 -19.60 23.94 20.97
C ASN A 336 -21.04 23.40 20.83
N GLY A 337 -21.46 23.06 19.61
CA GLY A 337 -22.77 22.45 19.36
C GLY A 337 -22.88 20.97 19.73
N LEU A 338 -21.76 20.25 19.87
CA LEU A 338 -21.72 18.84 20.30
C LEU A 338 -22.10 18.72 21.78
N SER A 339 -21.64 19.64 22.64
CA SER A 339 -21.98 19.64 24.07
C SER A 339 -23.45 20.00 24.32
N GLU A 340 -24.00 20.97 23.57
CA GLU A 340 -25.42 21.34 23.60
C GLU A 340 -26.30 20.26 22.95
N GLY A 341 -25.83 19.68 21.83
CA GLY A 341 -26.51 18.62 21.08
C GLY A 341 -26.57 17.29 21.83
N LEU A 342 -25.52 16.90 22.57
CA LEU A 342 -25.53 15.74 23.46
C LEU A 342 -26.52 15.93 24.62
N ARG A 343 -26.58 17.13 25.23
CA ARG A 343 -27.56 17.45 26.27
C ARG A 343 -29.00 17.43 25.74
N GLY A 344 -29.22 17.97 24.54
CA GLY A 344 -30.52 17.95 23.85
C GLY A 344 -30.94 16.55 23.40
N TRP A 345 -30.01 15.74 22.88
CA TRP A 345 -30.27 14.36 22.45
C TRP A 345 -30.60 13.45 23.63
N VAL A 346 -29.96 13.64 24.79
CA VAL A 346 -30.36 12.98 26.05
C VAL A 346 -31.75 13.47 26.50
N GLY A 347 -32.06 14.76 26.34
CA GLY A 347 -33.40 15.30 26.61
C GLY A 347 -34.50 14.77 25.67
N ASP A 348 -34.18 14.57 24.38
CA ASP A 348 -35.10 14.08 23.36
C ASP A 348 -35.28 12.55 23.40
N LEU A 349 -34.24 11.81 23.80
CA LEU A 349 -34.36 10.39 24.16
C LEU A 349 -35.32 10.20 25.35
N VAL A 350 -35.34 11.14 26.31
CA VAL A 350 -36.24 11.12 27.46
C VAL A 350 -37.65 11.66 27.13
N SER A 351 -37.80 12.52 26.12
CA SER A 351 -39.09 13.13 25.74
C SER A 351 -39.86 12.41 24.61
N SER A 352 -39.21 11.46 23.93
CA SER A 352 -39.76 10.74 22.75
C SER A 352 -40.92 9.75 23.01
N PHE A 353 -41.54 9.77 24.20
CA PHE A 353 -42.71 8.94 24.54
C PHE A 353 -43.99 9.69 24.94
N ARG A 354 -44.08 11.03 24.78
CA ARG A 354 -45.34 11.75 25.04
C ARG A 354 -46.12 12.08 23.77
N LEU A 355 -47.07 11.20 23.48
CA LEU A 355 -48.17 11.36 22.53
C LEU A 355 -48.95 12.66 22.78
N ARG A 356 -49.13 13.48 21.73
CA ARG A 356 -50.26 14.42 21.66
C ARG A 356 -51.23 13.90 20.60
N ARG A 357 -52.31 13.28 21.08
CA ARG A 357 -53.49 12.87 20.30
C ARG A 357 -54.45 14.06 20.29
N GLY A 358 -54.97 14.42 19.11
CA GLY A 358 -56.17 15.26 19.00
C GLY A 358 -56.15 16.27 17.86
N SER A 359 -56.74 15.91 16.72
CA SER A 359 -57.86 16.64 16.10
C SER A 359 -58.17 16.03 14.74
N SER A 360 -59.44 15.64 14.56
CA SER A 360 -60.04 15.28 13.29
C SER A 360 -60.16 16.52 12.42
N LEU A 361 -59.62 16.47 11.20
CA LEU A 361 -59.84 17.48 10.16
C LEU A 361 -60.93 17.02 9.16
N PRO A 362 -61.71 17.96 8.60
CA PRO A 362 -62.83 17.68 7.70
C PRO A 362 -62.36 17.18 6.31
N PRO A 363 -63.23 16.53 5.52
CA PRO A 363 -62.86 16.00 4.21
C PRO A 363 -62.61 17.14 3.21
N LEU A 364 -61.52 17.03 2.46
CA LEU A 364 -61.18 17.93 1.35
C LEU A 364 -62.12 17.71 0.16
N PRO A 365 -62.46 18.78 -0.60
CA PRO A 365 -63.32 18.67 -1.78
C PRO A 365 -62.63 17.91 -2.90
N LEU A 366 -63.30 16.87 -3.41
CA LEU A 366 -62.91 16.16 -4.62
C LEU A 366 -63.02 17.11 -5.82
N SER A 367 -61.89 17.59 -6.33
CA SER A 367 -61.83 18.20 -7.65
C SER A 367 -62.07 17.10 -8.69
N ARG A 368 -63.29 17.08 -9.25
CA ARG A 368 -63.61 16.29 -10.45
C ARG A 368 -62.87 16.91 -11.63
N SER A 369 -61.68 16.38 -11.94
CA SER A 369 -61.08 16.59 -13.25
C SER A 369 -61.91 15.82 -14.28
N GLY A 370 -62.48 16.54 -15.25
CA GLY A 370 -63.13 15.94 -16.41
C GLY A 370 -62.14 15.13 -17.24
N PRO A 371 -62.63 14.26 -18.14
CA PRO A 371 -61.76 13.40 -18.95
C PRO A 371 -60.92 14.27 -19.88
N VAL A 372 -59.64 14.42 -19.54
CA VAL A 372 -58.62 14.94 -20.47
C VAL A 372 -58.46 13.87 -21.55
N LYS A 373 -58.74 14.23 -22.81
CA LYS A 373 -58.41 13.40 -23.97
C LYS A 373 -56.92 13.10 -23.90
N HIS A 374 -56.58 11.85 -23.62
CA HIS A 374 -55.23 11.36 -23.83
C HIS A 374 -55.02 11.23 -25.34
N ASP A 375 -54.27 12.18 -25.91
CA ASP A 375 -53.59 11.95 -27.18
C ASP A 375 -52.83 10.61 -27.08
N GLU A 376 -52.90 9.79 -28.13
CA GLU A 376 -52.28 8.47 -28.18
C GLU A 376 -50.80 8.54 -27.76
N VAL A 377 -50.53 8.13 -26.51
CA VAL A 377 -49.18 8.06 -25.99
C VAL A 377 -48.44 7.01 -26.82
N PRO A 378 -47.34 7.36 -27.52
CA PRO A 378 -46.58 6.37 -28.29
C PRO A 378 -46.21 5.21 -27.36
N SER A 379 -46.27 3.97 -27.86
CA SER A 379 -46.05 2.81 -26.99
C SER A 379 -44.74 2.97 -26.20
N LYS A 380 -44.85 2.92 -24.87
CA LYS A 380 -43.76 3.20 -23.92
C LYS A 380 -42.45 2.50 -24.31
N ARG A 381 -42.56 1.29 -24.87
CA ARG A 381 -41.45 0.47 -25.39
C ARG A 381 -40.78 1.05 -26.65
N LYS A 382 -41.54 1.53 -27.64
CA LYS A 382 -40.98 2.14 -28.87
C LYS A 382 -40.27 3.46 -28.57
N TRP A 383 -40.78 4.23 -27.63
CA TRP A 383 -40.15 5.48 -27.20
C TRP A 383 -38.83 5.21 -26.45
N ILE A 384 -38.82 4.28 -25.48
CA ILE A 384 -37.60 3.89 -24.75
C ILE A 384 -36.51 3.42 -25.71
N MET A 385 -36.85 2.54 -26.66
CA MET A 385 -35.89 2.07 -27.67
C MET A 385 -35.31 3.22 -28.51
N ARG A 386 -36.13 4.19 -28.91
CA ARG A 386 -35.67 5.38 -29.63
C ARG A 386 -34.76 6.26 -28.76
N ALA A 387 -35.06 6.42 -27.48
CA ALA A 387 -34.24 7.19 -26.54
C ALA A 387 -32.86 6.52 -26.33
N ILE A 388 -32.81 5.19 -26.23
CA ILE A 388 -31.55 4.44 -26.15
C ILE A 388 -30.74 4.59 -27.44
N ILE A 389 -31.35 4.37 -28.61
CA ILE A 389 -30.65 4.41 -29.91
C ILE A 389 -30.08 5.81 -30.21
N LYS A 390 -30.73 6.87 -29.74
CA LYS A 390 -30.25 8.25 -29.92
C LYS A 390 -29.11 8.65 -28.98
N ASN A 391 -28.78 7.82 -27.99
CA ASN A 391 -27.78 8.12 -26.98
C ASN A 391 -26.50 7.26 -27.19
N PRO A 392 -25.53 7.73 -28.00
CA PRO A 392 -24.34 6.95 -28.32
C PRO A 392 -23.48 6.65 -27.09
N SER A 393 -23.42 7.58 -26.13
CA SER A 393 -22.68 7.39 -24.87
C SER A 393 -23.27 6.24 -24.06
N LEU A 394 -24.60 6.13 -23.97
CA LEU A 394 -25.26 5.03 -23.27
C LEU A 394 -25.01 3.68 -23.96
N ILE A 395 -25.12 3.62 -25.29
CA ILE A 395 -24.89 2.37 -26.04
C ILE A 395 -23.45 1.90 -25.89
N LEU A 396 -22.48 2.79 -26.17
CA LEU A 396 -21.07 2.45 -26.12
C LEU A 396 -20.63 2.13 -24.68
N GLY A 397 -21.05 2.93 -23.70
CA GLY A 397 -20.77 2.68 -22.29
C GLY A 397 -21.36 1.35 -21.80
N THR A 398 -22.61 1.04 -22.16
CA THR A 398 -23.25 -0.24 -21.80
C THR A 398 -22.56 -1.42 -22.47
N PHE A 399 -22.22 -1.31 -23.76
CA PHE A 399 -21.52 -2.37 -24.49
C PHE A 399 -20.15 -2.66 -23.88
N LEU A 400 -19.36 -1.62 -23.60
CA LEU A 400 -18.05 -1.78 -22.96
C LEU A 400 -18.18 -2.33 -21.54
N ALA A 401 -19.12 -1.83 -20.74
CA ALA A 401 -19.36 -2.32 -19.38
C ALA A 401 -19.81 -3.79 -19.36
N LEU A 402 -20.64 -4.23 -20.31
CA LEU A 402 -21.00 -5.63 -20.47
C LEU A 402 -19.80 -6.48 -20.92
N GLY A 403 -18.96 -5.97 -21.81
CA GLY A 403 -17.70 -6.62 -22.20
C GLY A 403 -16.76 -6.83 -21.01
N LEU A 404 -16.59 -5.81 -20.18
CA LEU A 404 -15.81 -5.88 -18.93
C LEU A 404 -16.44 -6.85 -17.92
N GLY A 405 -17.76 -6.83 -17.77
CA GLY A 405 -18.50 -7.81 -16.97
C GLY A 405 -18.29 -9.24 -17.48
N GLY A 406 -18.21 -9.42 -18.80
CA GLY A 406 -17.84 -10.69 -19.41
C GLY A 406 -16.42 -11.15 -19.07
N LEU A 407 -15.44 -10.24 -19.03
CA LEU A 407 -14.07 -10.56 -18.62
C LEU A 407 -13.99 -11.06 -17.17
N ILE A 408 -14.88 -10.63 -16.27
CA ILE A 408 -14.92 -11.13 -14.89
C ILE A 408 -15.20 -12.64 -14.85
N PHE A 409 -16.11 -13.14 -15.69
CA PHE A 409 -16.54 -14.54 -15.69
C PHE A 409 -15.75 -15.42 -16.67
N TRP A 410 -15.41 -14.89 -17.85
CA TRP A 410 -14.81 -15.65 -18.94
C TRP A 410 -13.36 -15.25 -19.25
N GLY A 411 -12.81 -14.21 -18.61
CA GLY A 411 -11.46 -13.70 -18.89
C GLY A 411 -10.38 -14.78 -18.88
N GLY A 412 -10.36 -15.63 -17.84
CA GLY A 412 -9.39 -16.73 -17.74
C GLY A 412 -9.53 -17.82 -18.81
N GLN A 413 -10.71 -17.94 -19.44
CA GLN A 413 -10.94 -18.91 -20.53
C GLN A 413 -10.53 -18.37 -21.91
N LEU A 414 -10.28 -17.06 -22.03
CA LEU A 414 -9.88 -16.43 -23.30
C LEU A 414 -8.41 -16.65 -23.66
N THR A 415 -7.59 -17.14 -22.72
CA THR A 415 -6.17 -17.42 -22.92
C THR A 415 -5.84 -18.86 -22.59
N LYS A 416 -4.97 -19.48 -23.42
CA LYS A 416 -4.41 -20.80 -23.14
C LYS A 416 -3.22 -20.76 -22.16
N ALA A 417 -2.54 -19.62 -22.10
CA ALA A 417 -1.41 -19.41 -21.20
C ALA A 417 -1.89 -19.20 -19.77
N SER A 418 -1.22 -19.85 -18.80
CA SER A 418 -1.44 -19.58 -17.38
C SER A 418 -0.86 -18.20 -17.02
N PRO A 419 -1.59 -17.35 -16.29
CA PRO A 419 -1.06 -16.06 -15.85
C PRO A 419 0.01 -16.23 -14.76
N TYR A 420 0.17 -17.45 -14.22
CA TYR A 420 1.13 -17.78 -13.17
C TYR A 420 2.41 -18.42 -13.74
N ALA A 421 2.41 -18.86 -15.00
CA ALA A 421 3.56 -19.48 -15.63
C ALA A 421 4.67 -18.44 -15.87
N THR A 422 5.82 -18.63 -15.22
CA THR A 422 7.02 -17.83 -15.43
C THR A 422 7.93 -18.54 -16.43
N HIS A 423 8.64 -17.78 -17.25
CA HIS A 423 9.56 -18.33 -18.25
C HIS A 423 10.91 -17.64 -18.09
N GLY A 424 11.95 -18.45 -17.83
CA GLY A 424 13.34 -18.00 -17.83
C GLY A 424 13.86 -17.81 -19.25
N VAL A 425 15.10 -18.20 -19.53
CA VAL A 425 15.68 -18.07 -20.87
C VAL A 425 14.98 -19.01 -21.87
N LEU A 426 14.50 -18.46 -22.99
CA LEU A 426 13.85 -19.20 -24.07
C LEU A 426 14.53 -18.94 -25.41
N THR A 427 14.48 -19.92 -26.31
CA THR A 427 14.83 -19.71 -27.72
C THR A 427 13.57 -19.37 -28.50
N ILE A 428 13.40 -18.10 -28.85
CA ILE A 428 12.25 -17.59 -29.61
C ILE A 428 12.75 -17.20 -31.00
N GLU A 429 12.15 -17.76 -32.05
CA GLU A 429 12.54 -17.50 -33.44
C GLU A 429 14.04 -17.79 -33.72
N GLY A 430 14.60 -18.80 -33.05
CA GLY A 430 16.02 -19.19 -33.21
C GLY A 430 17.02 -18.30 -32.44
N VAL A 431 16.54 -17.33 -31.66
CA VAL A 431 17.36 -16.44 -30.83
C VAL A 431 17.13 -16.72 -29.36
N ILE A 432 18.21 -16.92 -28.61
CA ILE A 432 18.16 -17.05 -27.15
C ILE A 432 17.86 -15.67 -26.56
N GLN A 433 16.75 -15.55 -25.86
CA GLN A 433 16.29 -14.32 -25.22
C GLN A 433 15.95 -14.61 -23.76
N SER A 434 16.18 -13.63 -22.90
CA SER A 434 15.71 -13.61 -21.51
C SER A 434 14.48 -12.71 -21.39
N PRO A 435 13.59 -12.94 -20.42
CA PRO A 435 12.49 -12.03 -20.13
C PRO A 435 13.03 -10.63 -19.77
N PRO A 436 12.28 -9.54 -20.03
CA PRO A 436 10.94 -9.52 -20.65
C PRO A 436 10.96 -9.77 -22.17
N PHE A 437 10.09 -10.65 -22.64
CA PHE A 437 9.93 -11.00 -24.04
C PHE A 437 9.05 -9.97 -24.77
N LYS A 438 9.51 -9.54 -25.95
CA LYS A 438 8.71 -8.69 -26.85
C LYS A 438 7.47 -9.42 -27.38
N PRO A 439 6.43 -8.70 -27.82
CA PRO A 439 5.30 -9.28 -28.52
C PRO A 439 5.73 -10.19 -29.68
N SER A 440 5.27 -11.44 -29.66
CA SER A 440 5.64 -12.51 -30.59
C SER A 440 4.49 -13.51 -30.73
N SER A 441 4.66 -14.56 -31.55
CA SER A 441 3.67 -15.65 -31.66
C SER A 441 3.50 -16.45 -30.36
N VAL A 442 4.53 -16.49 -29.51
CA VAL A 442 4.49 -17.16 -28.21
C VAL A 442 3.89 -16.27 -27.13
N PHE A 443 4.25 -14.98 -27.13
CA PHE A 443 3.74 -13.97 -26.20
C PHE A 443 3.02 -12.85 -26.98
N PRO A 444 1.70 -12.96 -27.26
CA PRO A 444 1.00 -12.03 -28.14
C PRO A 444 1.08 -10.56 -27.71
N TRP A 445 1.03 -10.31 -26.40
CA TRP A 445 1.15 -8.96 -25.80
C TRP A 445 2.51 -8.73 -25.13
N GLY A 446 3.47 -9.62 -25.38
CA GLY A 446 4.75 -9.65 -24.68
C GLY A 446 4.65 -10.26 -23.28
N SER A 447 5.79 -10.38 -22.61
CA SER A 447 5.86 -10.82 -21.22
C SER A 447 6.26 -9.69 -20.28
N ASP A 448 6.01 -9.88 -19.00
CA ASP A 448 6.64 -9.07 -17.95
C ASP A 448 8.11 -9.49 -17.71
N TYR A 449 8.80 -8.82 -16.78
CA TYR A 449 10.20 -9.09 -16.39
C TYR A 449 10.41 -10.46 -15.74
N VAL A 450 9.34 -11.20 -15.45
CA VAL A 450 9.38 -12.56 -14.89
C VAL A 450 9.04 -13.62 -15.94
N GLY A 451 8.75 -13.22 -17.17
CA GLY A 451 8.36 -14.11 -18.26
C GLY A 451 6.90 -14.56 -18.22
N ARG A 452 6.02 -13.88 -17.49
CA ARG A 452 4.57 -14.14 -17.51
C ARG A 452 3.93 -13.44 -18.70
N ASP A 453 3.00 -14.12 -19.36
CA ASP A 453 2.26 -13.59 -20.50
C ASP A 453 1.31 -12.46 -20.08
N ILE A 454 1.51 -11.25 -20.64
CA ILE A 454 0.73 -10.06 -20.27
C ILE A 454 -0.73 -10.20 -20.69
N GLN A 455 -1.02 -10.90 -21.79
CA GLN A 455 -2.39 -11.11 -22.24
C GLN A 455 -3.18 -11.90 -21.19
N SER A 456 -2.62 -13.01 -20.74
CA SER A 456 -3.19 -13.81 -19.66
C SER A 456 -3.33 -13.02 -18.36
N LEU A 457 -2.31 -12.25 -17.98
CA LEU A 457 -2.34 -11.40 -16.78
C LEU A 457 -3.45 -10.34 -16.84
N VAL A 458 -3.66 -9.67 -17.98
CA VAL A 458 -4.70 -8.64 -18.13
C VAL A 458 -6.09 -9.25 -18.09
N TYR A 459 -6.34 -10.38 -18.78
CA TYR A 459 -7.67 -11.00 -18.75
C TYR A 459 -8.01 -11.62 -17.39
N ASN A 460 -7.07 -12.32 -16.76
CA ASN A 460 -7.29 -12.86 -15.42
C ASN A 460 -7.36 -11.74 -14.36
N GLY A 461 -6.58 -10.67 -14.54
CA GLY A 461 -6.57 -9.53 -13.63
C GLY A 461 -7.83 -8.68 -13.65
N ALA A 462 -8.59 -8.72 -14.75
CA ALA A 462 -9.86 -8.02 -14.88
C ALA A 462 -10.83 -8.37 -13.73
N ARG A 463 -10.90 -9.66 -13.36
CA ARG A 463 -11.78 -10.13 -12.28
C ARG A 463 -11.45 -9.46 -10.95
N GLN A 464 -10.17 -9.39 -10.57
CA GLN A 464 -9.76 -8.85 -9.28
C GLN A 464 -9.90 -7.33 -9.25
N THR A 465 -9.37 -6.63 -10.26
CA THR A 465 -9.43 -5.17 -10.33
C THR A 465 -10.88 -4.66 -10.41
N LEU A 466 -11.74 -5.27 -11.23
CA LEU A 466 -13.14 -4.84 -11.37
C LEU A 466 -13.97 -5.18 -10.13
N SER A 467 -13.72 -6.31 -9.48
CA SER A 467 -14.41 -6.67 -8.22
C SER A 467 -14.01 -5.73 -7.09
N LEU A 468 -12.70 -5.45 -6.94
CA LEU A 468 -12.20 -4.50 -5.96
C LEU A 468 -12.82 -3.11 -6.16
N ALA A 469 -12.82 -2.61 -7.41
CA ALA A 469 -13.42 -1.33 -7.74
C ALA A 469 -14.93 -1.30 -7.47
N PHE A 470 -15.65 -2.38 -7.79
CA PHE A 470 -17.09 -2.49 -7.58
C PHE A 470 -17.46 -2.44 -6.08
N PHE A 471 -16.80 -3.25 -5.25
CA PHE A 471 -17.07 -3.28 -3.81
C PHE A 471 -16.57 -2.01 -3.11
N GLY A 472 -15.43 -1.46 -3.53
CA GLY A 472 -14.94 -0.15 -3.06
C GLY A 472 -15.92 0.97 -3.37
N MET A 473 -16.43 1.03 -4.60
CA MET A 473 -17.47 1.98 -5.01
C MET A 473 -18.76 1.78 -4.21
N LEU A 474 -19.21 0.54 -4.00
CA LEU A 474 -20.44 0.26 -3.24
C LEU A 474 -20.34 0.73 -1.79
N MET A 475 -19.22 0.46 -1.11
CA MET A 475 -18.99 0.89 0.27
C MET A 475 -18.84 2.40 0.38
N ARG A 476 -18.10 3.02 -0.54
CA ARG A 476 -17.99 4.48 -0.65
C ARG A 476 -19.35 5.14 -0.86
N LEU A 477 -20.19 4.60 -1.73
CA LEU A 477 -21.57 5.07 -1.95
C LEU A 477 -22.42 4.89 -0.70
N LEU A 478 -22.38 3.71 -0.07
CA LEU A 478 -23.18 3.43 1.12
C LEU A 478 -22.86 4.44 2.24
N LEU A 479 -21.58 4.66 2.52
CA LEU A 479 -21.13 5.62 3.53
C LEU A 479 -21.55 7.05 3.15
N GLY A 480 -21.29 7.47 1.92
CA GLY A 480 -21.63 8.81 1.44
C GLY A 480 -23.13 9.09 1.39
N ILE A 481 -23.95 8.14 0.93
CA ILE A 481 -25.41 8.28 0.87
C ILE A 481 -25.98 8.41 2.28
N VAL A 482 -25.56 7.55 3.21
CA VAL A 482 -26.05 7.59 4.59
C VAL A 482 -25.70 8.92 5.24
N LEU A 483 -24.43 9.34 5.18
CA LEU A 483 -23.98 10.60 5.77
C LEU A 483 -24.62 11.82 5.09
N GLY A 484 -24.71 11.83 3.77
CA GLY A 484 -25.30 12.91 2.99
C GLY A 484 -26.80 13.07 3.22
N ILE A 485 -27.55 11.97 3.32
CA ILE A 485 -28.98 12.01 3.63
C ILE A 485 -29.20 12.56 5.04
N LEU A 486 -28.46 12.05 6.03
CA LEU A 486 -28.59 12.48 7.42
C LEU A 486 -28.22 13.96 7.60
N ALA A 487 -27.12 14.41 7.00
CA ALA A 487 -26.69 15.81 7.00
C ALA A 487 -27.73 16.71 6.31
N GLY A 488 -28.14 16.36 5.09
CA GLY A 488 -29.08 17.18 4.31
C GLY A 488 -30.47 17.25 4.94
N TRP A 489 -30.90 16.18 5.61
CA TRP A 489 -32.15 16.16 6.36
C TRP A 489 -32.10 17.11 7.56
N GLN A 490 -30.98 17.11 8.28
CA GLN A 490 -30.73 17.95 9.45
C GLN A 490 -30.03 19.28 9.10
N ARG A 491 -30.32 19.86 7.93
CA ARG A 491 -29.73 21.13 7.49
C ARG A 491 -29.71 22.19 8.61
N GLY A 492 -28.52 22.70 8.93
CA GLY A 492 -28.27 23.67 10.01
C GLY A 492 -28.03 23.05 11.40
N GLY A 493 -28.16 21.74 11.56
CA GLY A 493 -27.90 21.00 12.79
C GLY A 493 -26.41 20.74 13.07
N TRP A 494 -26.07 20.16 14.21
CA TRP A 494 -24.68 19.81 14.54
C TRP A 494 -24.11 18.73 13.61
N PHE A 495 -24.93 17.75 13.21
CA PHE A 495 -24.50 16.65 12.35
C PHE A 495 -24.18 17.13 10.92
N ASP A 496 -25.00 18.03 10.38
CA ASP A 496 -24.75 18.70 9.10
C ASP A 496 -23.42 19.46 9.10
N ARG A 497 -23.13 20.18 10.19
CA ARG A 497 -21.86 20.89 10.38
C ARG A 497 -20.65 19.95 10.48
N LEU A 498 -20.80 18.84 11.19
CA LEU A 498 -19.74 17.84 11.33
C LEU A 498 -19.41 17.22 9.98
N VAL A 499 -20.42 16.77 9.24
CA VAL A 499 -20.24 16.14 7.92
C VAL A 499 -19.61 17.11 6.93
N ASN A 500 -20.11 18.35 6.82
CA ASN A 500 -19.51 19.36 5.94
C ASN A 500 -18.10 19.77 6.39
N GLY A 501 -17.83 19.84 7.70
CA GLY A 501 -16.49 20.09 8.23
C GLY A 501 -15.51 18.98 7.86
N ALA A 502 -15.93 17.72 8.02
CA ALA A 502 -15.13 16.56 7.63
C ALA A 502 -14.88 16.53 6.11
N ILE A 503 -15.89 16.82 5.28
CA ILE A 503 -15.72 16.98 3.82
C ILE A 503 -14.68 18.06 3.50
N GLY A 504 -14.68 19.18 4.24
CA GLY A 504 -13.70 20.25 4.08
C GLY A 504 -12.26 19.82 4.40
N VAL A 505 -12.07 19.01 5.45
CA VAL A 505 -10.76 18.42 5.79
C VAL A 505 -10.31 17.45 4.70
N TRP A 506 -11.17 16.52 4.29
CA TRP A 506 -10.85 15.52 3.25
C TRP A 506 -10.52 16.17 1.91
N ALA A 507 -11.21 17.26 1.57
CA ALA A 507 -10.99 18.02 0.36
C ALA A 507 -9.58 18.64 0.27
N ALA A 508 -8.94 18.93 1.40
CA ALA A 508 -7.60 19.51 1.46
C ALA A 508 -6.47 18.46 1.44
N PHE A 509 -6.81 17.19 1.62
CA PHE A 509 -5.85 16.10 1.71
C PHE A 509 -5.67 15.41 0.33
N PRO A 510 -4.45 15.15 -0.15
CA PRO A 510 -4.23 14.36 -1.36
C PRO A 510 -4.76 12.92 -1.21
N VAL A 511 -5.87 12.63 -1.89
CA VAL A 511 -6.65 11.38 -1.72
C VAL A 511 -5.79 10.12 -1.97
N THR A 512 -4.94 10.15 -3.00
CA THR A 512 -4.03 9.06 -3.38
C THR A 512 -3.03 8.74 -2.28
N LEU A 513 -2.36 9.76 -1.74
CA LEU A 513 -1.37 9.60 -0.68
C LEU A 513 -1.98 9.08 0.62
N PHE A 514 -3.16 9.59 0.98
CA PHE A 514 -3.83 9.09 2.18
C PHE A 514 -4.26 7.64 2.04
N ALA A 515 -4.80 7.26 0.88
CA ALA A 515 -5.16 5.89 0.60
C ALA A 515 -3.92 4.98 0.69
N MET A 516 -2.78 5.40 0.13
CA MET A 516 -1.50 4.71 0.24
C MET A 516 -1.08 4.49 1.71
N ILE A 517 -1.08 5.56 2.52
CA ILE A 517 -0.71 5.49 3.95
C ILE A 517 -1.65 4.54 4.72
N LEU A 518 -2.97 4.64 4.50
CA LEU A 518 -3.93 3.75 5.14
C LEU A 518 -3.76 2.29 4.73
N ILE A 519 -3.54 2.03 3.43
CA ILE A 519 -3.36 0.67 2.90
C ILE A 519 -2.11 0.03 3.51
N GLN A 520 -1.01 0.77 3.57
CA GLN A 520 0.22 0.32 4.23
C GLN A 520 0.00 0.08 5.72
N GLY A 521 -0.66 1.00 6.43
CA GLY A 521 -0.85 0.88 7.88
C GLY A 521 -1.83 -0.20 8.33
N LEU A 522 -2.85 -0.50 7.52
CA LEU A 522 -3.71 -1.65 7.76
C LEU A 522 -3.00 -2.96 7.38
N GLY A 523 -2.01 -2.91 6.48
CA GLY A 523 -1.22 -4.03 6.02
C GLY A 523 -1.70 -4.51 4.65
N ILE A 524 -0.92 -4.23 3.61
CA ILE A 524 -1.29 -4.49 2.21
C ILE A 524 -1.61 -5.98 1.96
N GLN A 525 -0.96 -6.87 2.70
CA GLN A 525 -1.10 -8.32 2.60
C GLN A 525 -2.44 -8.86 3.15
N GLN A 526 -3.21 -8.06 3.91
CA GLN A 526 -4.50 -8.51 4.46
C GLN A 526 -5.61 -8.65 3.40
N GLY A 527 -5.38 -8.08 2.21
CA GLY A 527 -6.15 -8.33 1.00
C GLY A 527 -7.16 -7.27 0.60
N MET A 528 -8.14 -7.67 -0.21
CA MET A 528 -9.08 -6.75 -0.88
C MET A 528 -9.82 -5.81 0.08
N TRP A 529 -10.15 -6.27 1.30
CA TRP A 529 -10.91 -5.46 2.25
C TRP A 529 -10.17 -4.20 2.71
N VAL A 530 -8.83 -4.24 2.81
CA VAL A 530 -8.01 -3.08 3.18
C VAL A 530 -8.14 -1.98 2.13
N PHE A 531 -8.08 -2.35 0.86
CA PHE A 531 -8.29 -1.43 -0.25
C PHE A 531 -9.73 -0.89 -0.28
N ILE A 532 -10.74 -1.77 -0.11
CA ILE A 532 -12.16 -1.35 -0.04
C ILE A 532 -12.36 -0.34 1.08
N PHE A 533 -11.81 -0.61 2.27
CA PHE A 533 -11.91 0.27 3.43
C PHE A 533 -11.21 1.60 3.18
N ALA A 534 -9.94 1.58 2.74
CA ALA A 534 -9.17 2.80 2.49
C ALA A 534 -9.86 3.67 1.44
N ILE A 535 -10.22 3.13 0.27
CA ILE A 535 -10.90 3.86 -0.81
C ILE A 535 -12.25 4.43 -0.33
N SER A 536 -12.97 3.72 0.52
CA SER A 536 -14.24 4.20 1.10
C SER A 536 -14.03 5.37 2.06
N VAL A 537 -13.01 5.29 2.93
CA VAL A 537 -12.67 6.34 3.89
C VAL A 537 -12.21 7.62 3.21
N VAL A 538 -11.47 7.52 2.11
CA VAL A 538 -10.98 8.74 1.43
C VAL A 538 -12.03 9.33 0.47
N GLY A 539 -12.94 8.52 -0.06
CA GLY A 539 -13.84 8.92 -1.14
C GLY A 539 -15.26 9.34 -0.76
N TRP A 540 -15.74 9.03 0.45
CA TRP A 540 -17.16 9.20 0.80
C TRP A 540 -17.65 10.66 0.76
N GLY A 541 -16.75 11.63 0.94
CA GLY A 541 -17.09 13.05 1.05
C GLY A 541 -17.74 13.62 -0.21
N GLU A 542 -17.28 13.22 -1.40
CA GLU A 542 -17.82 13.68 -2.69
C GLU A 542 -19.28 13.21 -2.86
N VAL A 543 -19.53 11.93 -2.58
CA VAL A 543 -20.87 11.32 -2.61
C VAL A 543 -21.77 12.01 -1.59
N ALA A 544 -21.30 12.17 -0.35
CA ALA A 544 -22.07 12.81 0.72
C ALA A 544 -22.49 14.23 0.38
N GLN A 545 -21.58 15.03 -0.21
CA GLN A 545 -21.85 16.41 -0.61
C GLN A 545 -22.94 16.49 -1.69
N ILE A 546 -22.88 15.62 -2.70
CA ILE A 546 -23.87 15.60 -3.78
C ILE A 546 -25.23 15.15 -3.24
N VAL A 547 -25.27 14.05 -2.47
CA VAL A 547 -26.50 13.53 -1.87
C VAL A 547 -27.12 14.54 -0.90
N HIS A 548 -26.30 15.18 -0.07
CA HIS A 548 -26.72 16.29 0.79
C HIS A 548 -27.42 17.38 -0.03
N GLY A 549 -26.80 17.86 -1.12
CA GLY A 549 -27.38 18.88 -1.99
C GLY A 549 -28.73 18.46 -2.58
N GLN A 550 -28.86 17.20 -3.01
CA GLN A 550 -30.12 16.65 -3.51
C GLN A 550 -31.21 16.60 -2.44
N VAL A 551 -30.88 16.15 -1.23
CA VAL A 551 -31.83 16.09 -0.11
C VAL A 551 -32.29 17.48 0.29
N VAL A 552 -31.38 18.45 0.36
CA VAL A 552 -31.73 19.84 0.64
C VAL A 552 -32.69 20.40 -0.41
N ASN A 553 -32.46 20.11 -1.69
CA ASN A 553 -33.34 20.54 -2.78
C ASN A 553 -34.71 19.85 -2.74
N ILE A 554 -34.76 18.55 -2.42
CA ILE A 554 -36.00 17.78 -2.27
C ILE A 554 -36.80 18.28 -1.07
N LYS A 555 -36.15 18.59 0.06
CA LYS A 555 -36.79 19.06 1.30
C LYS A 555 -37.58 20.36 1.11
N LEU A 556 -37.23 21.18 0.11
CA LEU A 556 -37.89 22.44 -0.22
C LEU A 556 -39.08 22.26 -1.19
N GLN A 557 -39.40 21.04 -1.63
CA GLN A 557 -40.46 20.82 -2.60
C GLN A 557 -41.86 20.88 -1.94
N PRO A 558 -42.90 21.43 -2.62
CA PRO A 558 -44.24 21.61 -2.05
C PRO A 558 -44.93 20.32 -1.57
N TYR A 559 -44.62 19.18 -2.19
CA TYR A 559 -45.18 17.89 -1.76
C TYR A 559 -44.62 17.41 -0.41
N ILE A 560 -43.40 17.82 -0.04
CA ILE A 560 -42.83 17.55 1.29
C ILE A 560 -43.53 18.40 2.34
N GLU A 561 -43.79 19.68 2.04
CA GLU A 561 -44.55 20.57 2.91
C GLU A 561 -45.95 20.02 3.15
N SER A 562 -46.63 19.60 2.08
CA SER A 562 -47.94 18.95 2.15
C SER A 562 -47.92 17.67 3.02
N ALA A 563 -46.90 16.81 2.86
CA ALA A 563 -46.77 15.60 3.67
C ALA A 563 -46.57 15.93 5.17
N ARG A 564 -45.81 16.98 5.48
CA ARG A 564 -45.66 17.47 6.87
C ARG A 564 -46.95 18.02 7.43
N SER A 565 -47.71 18.79 6.65
CA SER A 565 -49.00 19.34 7.08
C SER A 565 -50.04 18.25 7.37
N VAL A 566 -49.93 17.08 6.74
CA VAL A 566 -50.76 15.89 7.01
C VAL A 566 -50.25 15.08 8.23
N GLY A 567 -49.16 15.50 8.87
CA GLY A 567 -48.60 14.85 10.06
C GLY A 567 -47.67 13.66 9.77
N ALA A 568 -47.15 13.54 8.55
CA ALA A 568 -46.18 12.49 8.22
C ALA A 568 -44.89 12.66 9.04
N ARG A 569 -44.40 11.54 9.62
CA ARG A 569 -43.18 11.54 10.43
C ARG A 569 -41.93 11.70 9.54
N SER A 570 -40.84 12.21 10.11
CA SER A 570 -39.59 12.44 9.38
C SER A 570 -39.03 11.19 8.69
N ASP A 571 -39.07 10.04 9.36
CA ASP A 571 -38.65 8.75 8.81
C ASP A 571 -39.54 8.28 7.66
N GLN A 572 -40.85 8.51 7.76
CA GLN A 572 -41.82 8.22 6.71
C GLN A 572 -41.56 9.10 5.48
N ILE A 573 -41.30 10.38 5.68
CA ILE A 573 -40.98 11.31 4.59
C ILE A 573 -39.67 10.89 3.91
N LEU A 574 -38.65 10.53 4.70
CA LEU A 574 -37.35 10.10 4.19
C LEU A 574 -37.48 8.85 3.30
N ARG A 575 -38.18 7.82 3.80
CA ARG A 575 -38.32 6.53 3.09
C ARG A 575 -39.30 6.59 1.91
N ARG A 576 -40.38 7.37 2.01
CA ARG A 576 -41.47 7.39 1.02
C ARG A 576 -41.35 8.50 -0.03
N HIS A 577 -40.65 9.59 0.29
CA HIS A 577 -40.55 10.76 -0.59
C HIS A 577 -39.11 11.15 -0.92
N VAL A 578 -38.14 11.01 -0.02
CA VAL A 578 -36.74 11.42 -0.32
C VAL A 578 -36.00 10.31 -1.06
N LEU A 579 -35.85 9.13 -0.44
CA LEU A 579 -35.05 8.02 -1.00
C LEU A 579 -35.52 7.57 -2.40
N PRO A 580 -36.83 7.46 -2.68
CA PRO A 580 -37.31 7.13 -4.03
C PRO A 580 -36.91 8.15 -5.09
N ASN A 581 -36.84 9.44 -4.73
CA ASN A 581 -36.43 10.51 -5.65
C ASN A 581 -34.91 10.61 -5.81
N LEU A 582 -34.14 10.01 -4.91
CA LEU A 582 -32.69 9.91 -5.03
C LEU A 582 -32.23 8.75 -5.92
N VAL A 583 -33.07 7.77 -6.22
CA VAL A 583 -32.64 6.57 -6.98
C VAL A 583 -32.01 6.92 -8.31
N ASN A 584 -32.65 7.78 -9.10
CA ASN A 584 -32.16 8.18 -10.41
C ASN A 584 -30.75 8.82 -10.35
N PRO A 585 -30.50 9.87 -9.56
CA PRO A 585 -29.16 10.44 -9.44
C PRO A 585 -28.15 9.47 -8.81
N LEU A 586 -28.57 8.57 -7.91
CA LEU A 586 -27.67 7.59 -7.29
C LEU A 586 -27.17 6.53 -8.28
N ILE A 587 -27.99 6.06 -9.23
CA ILE A 587 -27.53 5.09 -10.24
C ILE A 587 -26.53 5.74 -11.21
N VAL A 588 -26.79 6.99 -11.63
CA VAL A 588 -25.85 7.76 -12.45
C VAL A 588 -24.53 7.96 -11.72
N MET A 589 -24.61 8.36 -10.45
CA MET A 589 -23.44 8.55 -9.60
C MET A 589 -22.65 7.25 -9.44
N ALA A 590 -23.30 6.11 -9.22
CA ALA A 590 -22.62 4.83 -9.10
C ALA A 590 -21.75 4.49 -10.32
N ALA A 591 -22.24 4.76 -11.53
CA ALA A 591 -21.47 4.56 -12.75
C ALA A 591 -20.26 5.53 -12.82
N LEU A 592 -20.43 6.80 -12.47
CA LEU A 592 -19.33 7.78 -12.48
C LEU A 592 -18.28 7.49 -11.38
N GLU A 593 -18.73 7.09 -10.20
CA GLU A 593 -17.88 6.72 -9.05
C GLU A 593 -17.05 5.47 -9.35
N MET A 594 -17.59 4.51 -10.12
CA MET A 594 -16.82 3.36 -10.60
C MET A 594 -15.62 3.81 -11.44
N GLY A 595 -15.80 4.79 -12.33
CA GLY A 595 -14.69 5.39 -13.10
C GLY A 595 -13.68 6.10 -12.20
N GLY A 596 -14.14 6.81 -11.17
CA GLY A 596 -13.29 7.47 -10.17
C GLY A 596 -12.46 6.51 -9.32
N VAL A 597 -13.06 5.41 -8.86
CA VAL A 597 -12.36 4.36 -8.09
C VAL A 597 -11.33 3.65 -8.96
N MET A 598 -11.67 3.32 -10.21
CA MET A 598 -10.72 2.73 -11.17
C MET A 598 -9.53 3.66 -11.45
N MET A 599 -9.76 4.98 -11.52
CA MET A 599 -8.69 5.97 -11.66
C MET A 599 -7.75 5.96 -10.45
N LEU A 600 -8.32 5.99 -9.23
CA LEU A 600 -7.56 5.94 -8.00
C LEU A 600 -6.72 4.65 -7.89
N LEU A 601 -7.27 3.50 -8.27
CA LEU A 601 -6.54 2.23 -8.30
C LEU A 601 -5.39 2.24 -9.31
N ALA A 602 -5.56 2.89 -10.46
CA ALA A 602 -4.50 3.03 -11.46
C ALA A 602 -3.37 3.93 -10.94
N GLU A 603 -3.70 5.03 -10.24
CA GLU A 603 -2.73 5.92 -9.62
C GLU A 603 -1.99 5.24 -8.46
N LEU A 604 -2.70 4.53 -7.59
CA LEU A 604 -2.11 3.73 -6.50
C LEU A 604 -1.21 2.61 -7.03
N GLY A 605 -1.66 1.90 -8.07
CA GLY A 605 -0.87 0.86 -8.72
C GLY A 605 0.44 1.41 -9.27
N TYR A 606 0.42 2.57 -9.94
CA TYR A 606 1.64 3.24 -10.41
C TYR A 606 2.56 3.69 -9.27
N LEU A 607 2.02 4.00 -8.09
CA LEU A 607 2.78 4.31 -6.87
C LEU A 607 3.28 3.05 -6.13
N GLY A 608 3.15 1.86 -6.72
CA GLY A 608 3.59 0.61 -6.10
C GLY A 608 2.61 0.01 -5.09
N ILE A 609 1.37 0.54 -5.00
CA ILE A 609 0.36 0.08 -4.05
C ILE A 609 -0.70 -0.76 -4.78
N PHE A 610 -0.63 -2.08 -4.60
CA PHE A 610 -1.54 -3.05 -5.20
C PHE A 610 -1.83 -4.20 -4.25
N MET A 611 -2.84 -5.02 -4.55
CA MET A 611 -3.31 -6.06 -3.64
C MET A 611 -2.23 -7.10 -3.37
N GLY A 612 -1.98 -7.35 -2.08
CA GLY A 612 -1.03 -8.35 -1.61
C GLY A 612 0.39 -7.84 -1.39
N GLY A 613 0.71 -6.56 -1.68
CA GLY A 613 2.04 -5.97 -1.42
C GLY A 613 3.16 -6.47 -2.33
N GLY A 614 2.92 -7.55 -3.06
CA GLY A 614 3.90 -8.23 -3.89
C GLY A 614 4.93 -8.98 -3.04
N PHE A 615 5.71 -9.81 -3.70
CA PHE A 615 6.87 -10.45 -3.11
C PHE A 615 8.09 -10.17 -3.98
N SER A 616 9.23 -10.03 -3.32
CA SER A 616 10.53 -9.80 -3.94
C SER A 616 11.03 -11.11 -4.53
N ALA A 617 11.29 -11.14 -5.84
CA ALA A 617 12.18 -12.16 -6.40
C ALA A 617 13.50 -11.53 -6.76
N MET A 618 14.57 -12.16 -6.30
CA MET A 618 15.92 -11.92 -6.81
C MET A 618 16.05 -12.68 -8.14
N ILE A 619 16.30 -11.94 -9.22
CA ILE A 619 16.68 -12.53 -10.49
C ILE A 619 18.19 -12.78 -10.43
N ALA A 620 18.58 -14.03 -10.70
CA ALA A 620 19.81 -14.67 -10.25
C ALA A 620 21.14 -13.92 -10.45
N GLU A 621 22.08 -14.25 -9.56
CA GLU A 621 23.53 -14.17 -9.75
C GLU A 621 23.98 -15.24 -10.77
N VAL A 622 23.95 -14.94 -12.06
CA VAL A 622 24.74 -15.72 -13.04
C VAL A 622 25.96 -14.89 -13.43
N GLY A 623 27.10 -15.21 -12.81
CA GLY A 623 28.34 -14.45 -12.93
C GLY A 623 28.41 -13.27 -11.97
N ASN A 624 29.43 -12.41 -12.11
CA ASN A 624 29.65 -11.21 -11.27
C ASN A 624 28.60 -10.08 -11.48
N MET A 625 27.32 -10.40 -11.73
CA MET A 625 26.26 -9.41 -11.88
C MET A 625 25.51 -9.22 -10.56
N GLN A 626 25.15 -7.97 -10.26
CA GLN A 626 24.33 -7.63 -9.10
C GLN A 626 22.93 -8.24 -9.22
N SER A 627 22.48 -8.90 -8.16
CA SER A 627 21.12 -9.41 -8.01
C SER A 627 20.11 -8.28 -8.18
N LEU A 628 19.18 -8.44 -9.13
CA LEU A 628 18.08 -7.49 -9.30
C LEU A 628 16.87 -7.97 -8.52
N VAL A 629 16.50 -7.24 -7.47
CA VAL A 629 15.29 -7.50 -6.69
C VAL A 629 14.11 -6.89 -7.45
N VAL A 630 13.09 -7.69 -7.77
CA VAL A 630 11.86 -7.19 -8.37
C VAL A 630 10.64 -7.65 -7.60
N HIS A 631 9.78 -6.71 -7.21
CA HIS A 631 8.52 -7.00 -6.53
C HIS A 631 7.47 -7.40 -7.56
N PHE A 632 6.74 -8.50 -7.39
CA PHE A 632 5.60 -8.83 -8.26
C PHE A 632 4.45 -9.40 -7.47
N SER A 633 3.21 -9.17 -7.94
CA SER A 633 2.05 -9.83 -7.37
C SER A 633 1.86 -11.19 -8.02
N ASP A 634 1.66 -12.21 -7.22
CA ASP A 634 1.17 -13.52 -7.64
C ASP A 634 -0.31 -13.48 -8.04
N VAL A 635 -1.07 -12.48 -7.60
CA VAL A 635 -2.45 -12.25 -8.04
C VAL A 635 -2.45 -11.40 -9.30
N PRO A 636 -3.02 -11.89 -10.41
CA PRO A 636 -3.27 -11.05 -11.57
C PRO A 636 -4.18 -9.90 -11.14
N GLU A 637 -3.66 -8.69 -11.20
CA GLU A 637 -4.37 -7.44 -10.92
C GLU A 637 -3.71 -6.35 -11.76
N TRP A 638 -4.50 -5.50 -12.42
CA TRP A 638 -3.94 -4.47 -13.29
C TRP A 638 -3.05 -3.47 -12.55
N ALA A 639 -3.38 -3.14 -11.29
CA ALA A 639 -2.55 -2.26 -10.45
C ALA A 639 -1.16 -2.85 -10.20
N ALA A 640 -1.06 -4.16 -9.97
CA ALA A 640 0.21 -4.86 -9.81
C ALA A 640 1.04 -4.89 -11.09
N LEU A 641 0.38 -4.97 -12.26
CA LEU A 641 1.07 -4.96 -13.55
C LEU A 641 1.73 -3.62 -13.86
N ILE A 642 1.23 -2.52 -13.30
CA ILE A 642 1.79 -1.17 -13.52
C ILE A 642 2.76 -0.71 -12.44
N ALA A 643 2.86 -1.41 -11.31
CA ALA A 643 3.70 -1.03 -10.17
C ALA A 643 5.19 -0.92 -10.51
N ASN A 644 5.71 -1.87 -11.29
CA ASN A 644 7.13 -1.91 -11.66
C ASN A 644 7.39 -1.28 -13.02
N VAL A 645 6.40 -0.66 -13.64
CA VAL A 645 6.52 -0.21 -15.01
C VAL A 645 7.56 0.90 -15.15
N ARG A 646 7.75 1.74 -14.13
CA ARG A 646 8.67 2.90 -14.14
C ARG A 646 10.10 2.57 -14.60
N ASP A 647 10.66 1.47 -14.13
CA ASP A 647 12.06 1.13 -14.40
C ASP A 647 12.26 0.55 -15.81
N TRP A 648 11.19 0.02 -16.41
CA TRP A 648 11.30 -0.81 -17.59
C TRP A 648 10.57 -0.30 -18.82
N TRP A 649 9.55 0.55 -18.67
CA TRP A 649 8.64 0.92 -19.77
C TRP A 649 9.35 1.60 -20.95
N ARG A 650 10.47 2.28 -20.70
CA ARG A 650 11.27 2.93 -21.74
C ARG A 650 11.89 1.90 -22.69
N SER A 651 12.34 0.78 -22.14
CA SER A 651 12.92 -0.33 -22.89
C SER A 651 11.84 -1.30 -23.39
N ASN A 652 10.78 -1.49 -22.59
CA ASN A 652 9.75 -2.51 -22.78
C ASN A 652 8.34 -1.88 -22.66
N PRO A 653 7.90 -1.07 -23.63
CA PRO A 653 6.68 -0.25 -23.52
C PRO A 653 5.38 -1.07 -23.44
N TRP A 654 5.36 -2.31 -23.93
CA TRP A 654 4.20 -3.20 -23.84
C TRP A 654 3.77 -3.47 -22.40
N MET A 655 4.70 -3.48 -21.44
CA MET A 655 4.42 -3.73 -20.03
C MET A 655 3.55 -2.65 -19.39
N ALA A 656 3.66 -1.41 -19.86
CA ALA A 656 2.82 -0.30 -19.44
C ALA A 656 1.52 -0.21 -20.25
N LEU A 657 1.64 -0.42 -21.56
CA LEU A 657 0.61 -0.07 -22.53
C LEU A 657 -0.67 -0.90 -22.35
N TYR A 658 -0.54 -2.22 -22.23
CA TYR A 658 -1.72 -3.11 -22.17
C TYR A 658 -2.48 -3.01 -20.84
N PRO A 659 -1.82 -3.06 -19.66
CA PRO A 659 -2.50 -2.83 -18.39
C PRO A 659 -3.07 -1.39 -18.29
N GLY A 660 -2.32 -0.38 -18.76
CA GLY A 660 -2.80 0.99 -18.82
C GLY A 660 -4.03 1.17 -19.72
N ALA A 661 -4.04 0.51 -20.88
CA ALA A 661 -5.20 0.49 -21.78
C ALA A 661 -6.42 -0.20 -21.14
N ALA A 662 -6.23 -1.27 -20.37
CA ALA A 662 -7.31 -1.94 -19.65
C ALA A 662 -7.97 -1.00 -18.62
N PHE A 663 -7.16 -0.25 -17.85
CA PHE A 663 -7.66 0.82 -16.97
C PHE A 663 -8.40 1.90 -17.76
N PHE A 664 -7.80 2.44 -18.81
CA PHE A 664 -8.39 3.51 -19.63
C PHE A 664 -9.75 3.11 -20.23
N VAL A 665 -9.84 1.93 -20.86
CA VAL A 665 -11.09 1.42 -21.45
C VAL A 665 -12.16 1.25 -20.37
N SER A 666 -11.77 0.78 -19.18
CA SER A 666 -12.70 0.59 -18.07
C SER A 666 -13.23 1.90 -17.51
N ILE A 667 -12.35 2.86 -17.24
CA ILE A 667 -12.74 4.20 -16.76
C ILE A 667 -13.65 4.87 -17.81
N MET A 668 -13.28 4.77 -19.09
CA MET A 668 -14.08 5.30 -20.19
C MET A 668 -15.45 4.63 -20.28
N ALA A 669 -15.54 3.31 -20.14
CA ALA A 669 -16.79 2.57 -20.18
C ALA A 669 -17.78 3.08 -19.14
N PHE A 670 -17.33 3.23 -17.88
CA PHE A 670 -18.17 3.66 -16.78
C PHE A 670 -18.50 5.16 -16.83
N ASN A 671 -17.58 6.01 -17.27
CA ASN A 671 -17.86 7.44 -17.49
C ASN A 671 -18.90 7.65 -18.61
N LEU A 672 -18.77 6.93 -19.73
CA LEU A 672 -19.74 6.97 -20.83
C LEU A 672 -21.09 6.41 -20.40
N LEU A 673 -21.10 5.32 -19.63
CA LEU A 673 -22.32 4.72 -19.08
C LEU A 673 -23.03 5.71 -18.14
N GLY A 674 -22.31 6.36 -17.23
CA GLY A 674 -22.87 7.36 -16.31
C GLY A 674 -23.44 8.57 -17.03
N GLU A 675 -22.69 9.15 -17.97
CA GLU A 675 -23.17 10.28 -18.80
C GLU A 675 -24.37 9.88 -19.66
N GLY A 676 -24.32 8.69 -20.27
CA GLY A 676 -25.40 8.13 -21.07
C GLY A 676 -26.67 7.92 -20.24
N LEU A 677 -26.53 7.34 -19.04
CA LEU A 677 -27.64 7.10 -18.14
C LEU A 677 -28.26 8.41 -17.64
N ARG A 678 -27.43 9.43 -17.32
CA ARG A 678 -27.92 10.76 -16.94
C ARG A 678 -28.84 11.34 -18.00
N ARG A 679 -28.37 11.42 -19.25
CA ARG A 679 -29.16 11.94 -20.37
C ARG A 679 -30.45 11.16 -20.60
N PHE A 680 -30.37 9.83 -20.51
CA PHE A 680 -31.53 8.97 -20.68
C PHE A 680 -32.57 9.19 -19.58
N LEU A 681 -32.16 9.33 -18.31
CA LEU A 681 -33.08 9.56 -17.19
C LEU A 681 -33.68 10.98 -17.23
N ASP A 682 -32.89 11.99 -17.59
CA ASP A 682 -33.37 13.37 -17.75
C ASP A 682 -34.41 13.50 -18.87
N GLU A 683 -34.21 12.81 -20.00
CA GLU A 683 -35.14 12.83 -21.13
C GLU A 683 -36.38 11.94 -20.92
N SER A 684 -36.28 10.87 -20.12
CA SER A 684 -37.32 9.85 -20.03
C SER A 684 -38.35 10.04 -18.93
N GLN A 685 -38.06 10.86 -17.92
CA GLN A 685 -38.86 10.94 -16.69
C GLN A 685 -39.21 9.57 -16.09
N LEU A 686 -38.44 8.51 -16.41
CA LEU A 686 -38.65 7.19 -15.85
C LEU A 686 -38.23 7.21 -14.39
N ASN A 687 -39.17 6.90 -13.51
CA ASN A 687 -38.89 6.75 -12.09
C ASN A 687 -38.46 5.31 -11.81
N LEU A 688 -37.17 5.10 -11.51
CA LEU A 688 -36.61 3.78 -11.19
C LEU A 688 -36.79 3.41 -9.70
N SER A 689 -37.55 4.18 -8.92
CA SER A 689 -37.82 3.90 -7.51
C SER A 689 -38.39 2.51 -7.24
N HIS A 690 -39.06 1.89 -8.21
CA HIS A 690 -39.54 0.51 -8.10
C HIS A 690 -38.42 -0.53 -7.95
N LEU A 691 -37.17 -0.22 -8.31
CA LEU A 691 -36.00 -1.07 -8.06
C LEU A 691 -35.62 -1.13 -6.58
N LEU A 692 -36.03 -0.16 -5.75
CA LEU A 692 -35.83 -0.17 -4.29
C LEU A 692 -37.03 -0.77 -3.55
N ASN A 693 -37.54 -1.91 -4.01
CA ASN A 693 -38.51 -2.68 -3.25
C ASN A 693 -37.80 -3.59 -2.24
N ARG A 694 -38.45 -3.89 -1.11
CA ARG A 694 -37.92 -4.87 -0.14
C ARG A 694 -37.57 -6.19 -0.83
N TYR A 695 -38.37 -6.62 -1.79
CA TYR A 695 -38.16 -7.88 -2.52
C TYR A 695 -36.92 -7.86 -3.43
N THR A 696 -36.62 -6.75 -4.10
CA THR A 696 -35.41 -6.64 -4.94
C THR A 696 -34.15 -6.55 -4.09
N PHE A 697 -34.21 -5.89 -2.93
CA PHE A 697 -33.11 -5.86 -1.96
C PHE A 697 -32.87 -7.24 -1.34
N THR A 698 -33.94 -7.92 -0.88
CA THR A 698 -33.85 -9.28 -0.34
C THR A 698 -33.39 -10.28 -1.40
N ALA A 699 -33.86 -10.15 -2.65
CA ALA A 699 -33.39 -10.99 -3.76
C ALA A 699 -31.90 -10.75 -4.06
N GLY A 700 -31.42 -9.50 -4.02
CA GLY A 700 -30.00 -9.19 -4.19
C GLY A 700 -29.13 -9.81 -3.11
N ILE A 701 -29.51 -9.66 -1.84
CA ILE A 701 -28.80 -10.30 -0.72
C ILE A 701 -28.86 -11.82 -0.81
N ALA A 702 -30.02 -12.39 -1.14
CA ALA A 702 -30.19 -13.82 -1.29
C ALA A 702 -29.33 -14.37 -2.44
N VAL A 703 -29.26 -13.69 -3.58
CA VAL A 703 -28.38 -14.09 -4.69
C VAL A 703 -26.91 -14.03 -4.28
N ILE A 704 -26.47 -12.98 -3.58
CA ILE A 704 -25.08 -12.89 -3.08
C ILE A 704 -24.78 -14.00 -2.06
N ALA A 705 -25.70 -14.24 -1.11
CA ALA A 705 -25.53 -15.27 -0.09
C ALA A 705 -25.55 -16.68 -0.67
N VAL A 706 -26.47 -16.97 -1.60
CA VAL A 706 -26.57 -18.26 -2.29
C VAL A 706 -25.38 -18.48 -3.21
N MET A 707 -24.93 -17.47 -3.95
CA MET A 707 -23.71 -17.55 -4.75
C MET A 707 -22.48 -17.79 -3.87
N SER A 708 -22.36 -17.11 -2.74
CA SER A 708 -21.28 -17.32 -1.77
C SER A 708 -21.30 -18.75 -1.21
N LEU A 709 -22.46 -19.25 -0.82
CA LEU A 709 -22.63 -20.61 -0.30
C LEU A 709 -22.34 -21.70 -1.34
N LEU A 710 -22.82 -21.51 -2.58
CA LEU A 710 -22.57 -22.45 -3.69
C LEU A 710 -21.08 -22.48 -4.08
N LEU A 711 -20.38 -21.35 -4.00
CA LEU A 711 -18.95 -21.28 -4.24
C LEU A 711 -18.13 -21.94 -3.11
N GLN A 712 -18.64 -22.00 -1.88
CA GLN A 712 -17.93 -22.56 -0.73
C GLN A 712 -18.13 -24.06 -0.52
N ALA A 713 -19.30 -24.62 -0.87
CA ALA A 713 -19.71 -25.98 -0.51
C ALA A 713 -18.96 -27.10 -1.26
N GLY A 714 -18.36 -26.81 -2.42
CA GLY A 714 -17.59 -27.77 -3.23
C GLY A 714 -16.07 -27.58 -3.19
N THR A 715 -15.54 -26.77 -2.26
CA THR A 715 -14.12 -26.42 -2.24
C THR A 715 -13.24 -27.59 -1.77
N PRO A 716 -12.06 -27.81 -2.39
CA PRO A 716 -11.09 -28.82 -1.95
C PRO A 716 -10.76 -28.76 -0.45
N LEU A 717 -10.75 -27.54 0.13
CA LEU A 717 -10.55 -27.29 1.56
C LEU A 717 -11.59 -28.00 2.44
N SER A 718 -12.86 -28.07 2.03
CA SER A 718 -13.90 -28.77 2.78
C SER A 718 -13.78 -30.29 2.67
N VAL A 719 -13.25 -30.80 1.55
CA VAL A 719 -13.11 -32.24 1.28
C VAL A 719 -11.96 -32.86 2.08
N TYR A 720 -10.81 -32.20 2.14
CA TYR A 720 -9.61 -32.74 2.80
C TYR A 720 -9.52 -32.41 4.30
N ARG A 721 -10.45 -31.60 4.82
CA ARG A 721 -10.49 -31.22 6.23
C ARG A 721 -10.33 -32.38 7.23
N PRO A 722 -10.97 -33.57 7.04
CA PRO A 722 -10.81 -34.68 7.97
C PRO A 722 -9.39 -35.27 8.01
N GLU A 723 -8.61 -35.15 6.94
CA GLU A 723 -7.23 -35.63 6.91
C GLU A 723 -6.31 -34.74 7.77
N GLY A 724 -6.53 -33.42 7.77
CA GLY A 724 -5.81 -32.49 8.65
C GLY A 724 -5.96 -32.81 10.13
N LEU A 725 -7.13 -33.32 10.55
CA LEU A 725 -7.39 -33.73 11.94
C LEU A 725 -6.63 -34.99 12.37
N LYS A 726 -5.95 -35.68 11.45
CA LYS A 726 -5.09 -36.84 11.76
C LYS A 726 -3.66 -36.45 12.16
N PHE A 727 -3.37 -35.15 12.20
CA PHE A 727 -2.08 -34.63 12.62
C PHE A 727 -1.82 -34.99 14.10
N ASP A 728 -0.72 -35.69 14.37
CA ASP A 728 -0.37 -36.20 15.69
C ASP A 728 0.77 -35.38 16.30
N ALA A 729 0.41 -34.35 17.09
CA ALA A 729 1.38 -33.50 17.78
C ALA A 729 2.29 -34.28 18.75
N ALA A 730 1.85 -35.44 19.28
CA ALA A 730 2.67 -36.24 20.19
C ALA A 730 3.78 -37.02 19.45
N ARG A 731 3.64 -37.28 18.15
CA ARG A 731 4.75 -37.77 17.31
C ARG A 731 5.77 -36.67 17.07
N VAL A 732 5.28 -35.48 16.69
CA VAL A 732 6.12 -34.31 16.45
C VAL A 732 6.93 -33.97 17.69
N GLN A 733 6.29 -33.93 18.86
CA GLN A 733 6.96 -33.68 20.14
C GLN A 733 8.11 -34.67 20.41
N ARG A 734 7.92 -35.97 20.12
CA ARG A 734 8.98 -36.97 20.29
C ARG A 734 10.15 -36.74 19.34
N ASP A 735 9.88 -36.42 18.08
CA ASP A 735 10.94 -36.12 17.11
C ASP A 735 11.70 -34.83 17.52
N ILE A 736 11.01 -33.83 18.09
CA ILE A 736 11.64 -32.62 18.68
C ILE A 736 12.54 -32.99 19.87
N GLU A 737 12.04 -33.79 20.81
CA GLU A 737 12.82 -34.23 22.00
C GLU A 737 14.10 -34.96 21.60
N VAL A 738 14.04 -35.80 20.56
CA VAL A 738 15.21 -36.50 20.03
C VAL A 738 16.17 -35.54 19.35
N LEU A 739 15.71 -34.70 18.41
CA LEU A 739 16.57 -33.77 17.66
C LEU A 739 17.21 -32.70 18.56
N SER A 740 16.51 -32.27 19.60
CA SER A 740 16.99 -31.30 20.59
C SER A 740 17.81 -31.92 21.72
N SER A 741 18.04 -33.24 21.70
CA SER A 741 18.80 -33.93 22.73
C SER A 741 20.32 -33.69 22.62
N VAL A 742 21.01 -33.88 23.75
CA VAL A 742 22.47 -33.74 23.84
C VAL A 742 23.21 -34.72 22.92
N GLU A 743 22.59 -35.84 22.53
CA GLU A 743 23.16 -36.85 21.62
C GLU A 743 23.51 -36.28 20.24
N PHE A 744 22.79 -35.24 19.78
CA PHE A 744 23.05 -34.56 18.51
C PHE A 744 23.93 -33.31 18.64
N LEU A 745 24.56 -33.11 19.81
CA LEU A 745 25.59 -32.08 20.03
C LEU A 745 25.15 -30.66 19.62
N GLY A 746 23.86 -30.34 19.77
CA GLY A 746 23.28 -29.03 19.46
C GLY A 746 23.19 -28.70 17.96
N ARG A 747 23.58 -29.63 17.09
CA ARG A 747 23.39 -29.56 15.64
C ARG A 747 24.05 -28.34 14.98
N GLU A 748 25.26 -27.96 15.37
CA GLU A 748 25.97 -26.90 14.63
C GLU A 748 26.15 -27.28 13.15
N THR A 749 25.83 -26.35 12.23
CA THR A 749 26.01 -26.53 10.79
C THR A 749 27.45 -26.96 10.49
N GLY A 750 27.66 -28.04 9.72
CA GLY A 750 29.00 -28.48 9.31
C GLY A 750 29.76 -29.35 10.34
N MET A 751 29.13 -29.66 11.47
CA MET A 751 29.72 -30.49 12.54
C MET A 751 29.06 -31.88 12.64
N LEU A 752 29.65 -32.79 13.41
CA LEU A 752 29.15 -34.18 13.57
C LEU A 752 27.69 -34.27 14.04
N GLY A 753 27.24 -33.30 14.83
CA GLY A 753 25.86 -33.22 15.32
C GLY A 753 24.84 -33.09 14.18
N THR A 754 25.10 -32.21 13.21
CA THR A 754 24.23 -32.04 12.04
C THR A 754 24.26 -33.23 11.10
N GLU A 755 25.42 -33.89 10.94
CA GLU A 755 25.49 -35.13 10.15
C GLU A 755 24.64 -36.24 10.77
N SER A 756 24.73 -36.42 12.09
CA SER A 756 23.94 -37.41 12.82
C SER A 756 22.44 -37.11 12.73
N SER A 757 22.04 -35.84 12.84
CA SER A 757 20.64 -35.43 12.68
C SER A 757 20.15 -35.66 11.25
N ALA A 758 20.97 -35.39 10.23
CA ALA A 758 20.61 -35.67 8.84
C ALA A 758 20.30 -37.16 8.63
N GLN A 759 21.13 -38.04 9.20
CA GLN A 759 20.91 -39.49 9.15
C GLN A 759 19.63 -39.92 9.87
N TYR A 760 19.35 -39.33 11.04
CA TYR A 760 18.11 -39.56 11.77
C TYR A 760 16.89 -39.15 10.93
N ILE A 761 16.90 -37.94 10.37
CA ILE A 761 15.80 -37.43 9.53
C ILE A 761 15.60 -38.32 8.30
N ALA A 762 16.69 -38.71 7.63
CA ALA A 762 16.65 -39.61 6.48
C ALA A 762 15.99 -40.95 6.83
N LYS A 763 16.36 -41.53 7.97
CA LYS A 763 15.74 -42.77 8.48
C LYS A 763 14.24 -42.58 8.76
N ARG A 764 13.84 -41.47 9.37
CA ARG A 764 12.41 -41.18 9.63
C ARG A 764 11.62 -41.01 8.32
N MET A 765 12.19 -40.35 7.32
CA MET A 765 11.58 -40.23 5.98
C MET A 765 11.43 -41.60 5.30
N GLU A 766 12.45 -42.46 5.40
CA GLU A 766 12.41 -43.84 4.89
C GLU A 766 11.34 -44.69 5.60
N GLU A 767 11.28 -44.65 6.93
CA GLU A 767 10.26 -45.34 7.74
C GLU A 767 8.83 -44.89 7.38
N ASN A 768 8.66 -43.63 7.01
CA ASN A 768 7.39 -43.07 6.54
C ASN A 768 7.07 -43.43 5.08
N GLY A 769 7.96 -44.13 4.37
CA GLY A 769 7.74 -44.64 3.02
C GLY A 769 7.92 -43.62 1.89
N LEU A 770 8.71 -42.57 2.11
CA LEU A 770 9.12 -41.62 1.07
C LEU A 770 10.15 -42.27 0.14
N LEU A 771 10.28 -41.77 -1.08
CA LEU A 771 11.35 -42.17 -1.99
C LEU A 771 12.56 -41.25 -1.83
N PRO A 772 13.80 -41.75 -1.98
CA PRO A 772 15.00 -40.93 -1.90
C PRO A 772 15.12 -39.96 -3.09
N ALA A 773 15.47 -38.70 -2.82
CA ALA A 773 15.63 -37.65 -3.83
C ALA A 773 17.01 -36.95 -3.81
N GLY A 774 17.93 -37.41 -2.96
CA GLY A 774 19.31 -36.94 -2.87
C GLY A 774 20.26 -37.58 -3.87
N GLU A 775 21.55 -37.40 -3.62
CA GLU A 775 22.61 -37.89 -4.48
C GLU A 775 22.66 -39.41 -4.49
N LYS A 776 23.00 -40.00 -5.64
CA LYS A 776 23.17 -41.45 -5.81
C LYS A 776 21.96 -42.28 -5.35
N GLN A 777 20.74 -41.73 -5.49
CA GLN A 777 19.49 -42.34 -5.01
C GLN A 777 19.44 -42.56 -3.49
N THR A 778 20.16 -41.74 -2.73
CA THR A 778 20.03 -41.68 -1.26
C THR A 778 19.11 -40.54 -0.86
N PHE A 779 18.77 -40.42 0.43
CA PHE A 779 18.09 -39.23 0.95
C PHE A 779 19.05 -38.05 1.15
N LEU A 780 20.36 -38.24 1.04
CA LEU A 780 21.35 -37.23 1.42
C LEU A 780 21.90 -36.52 0.19
N GLN A 781 22.02 -35.20 0.27
CA GLN A 781 22.78 -34.37 -0.65
C GLN A 781 23.88 -33.68 0.15
N SER A 782 25.15 -33.86 -0.24
CA SER A 782 26.27 -33.29 0.50
C SER A 782 26.87 -32.14 -0.30
N LEU A 783 26.88 -30.96 0.31
CA LEU A 783 27.50 -29.78 -0.26
C LEU A 783 28.74 -29.43 0.55
N VAL A 784 29.76 -28.91 -0.14
CA VAL A 784 31.07 -28.65 0.43
C VAL A 784 31.34 -27.17 0.31
N ASN A 785 31.40 -26.50 1.45
CA ASN A 785 31.68 -25.08 1.48
C ASN A 785 32.24 -24.78 2.89
N PRO A 786 33.45 -24.24 3.04
CA PRO A 786 34.07 -24.01 4.35
C PRO A 786 33.42 -22.83 5.08
N ARG A 787 33.28 -22.91 6.40
CA ARG A 787 32.77 -21.82 7.25
C ARG A 787 33.71 -21.49 8.42
N GLY A 788 33.47 -20.32 9.04
CA GLY A 788 34.11 -19.93 10.30
C GLY A 788 33.40 -20.54 11.51
N HIS A 789 34.14 -21.19 12.40
CA HIS A 789 33.60 -21.71 13.66
C HIS A 789 34.29 -21.07 14.85
N LEU A 790 33.53 -20.74 15.88
CA LEU A 790 34.09 -20.23 17.12
C LEU A 790 34.76 -21.38 17.87
N VAL A 791 36.10 -21.35 17.97
CA VAL A 791 36.89 -22.47 18.53
C VAL A 791 37.46 -22.20 19.91
N GLU A 792 37.58 -20.92 20.28
CA GLU A 792 38.08 -20.48 21.57
C GLU A 792 37.03 -19.62 22.24
N LEU A 793 37.03 -19.62 23.58
CA LEU A 793 36.16 -18.76 24.35
C LEU A 793 36.51 -17.29 24.04
N PRO A 794 35.55 -16.47 23.59
CA PRO A 794 35.79 -15.04 23.44
C PRO A 794 36.28 -14.46 24.76
N ALA A 795 37.30 -13.60 24.69
CA ALA A 795 37.92 -13.01 25.86
C ALA A 795 37.84 -11.49 25.78
N LEU A 796 37.36 -10.86 26.86
CA LEU A 796 37.40 -9.42 27.06
C LEU A 796 38.07 -9.16 28.40
N THR A 797 39.18 -8.44 28.36
CA THR A 797 40.01 -8.19 29.53
C THR A 797 40.39 -6.72 29.60
N LEU A 798 40.22 -6.11 30.76
CA LEU A 798 40.77 -4.81 31.10
C LEU A 798 42.28 -4.94 31.29
N ILE A 799 43.08 -4.14 30.60
CA ILE A 799 44.54 -4.16 30.70
C ILE A 799 45.10 -2.84 31.23
N GLY A 800 46.14 -2.93 32.06
CA GLY A 800 46.83 -1.80 32.63
C GLY A 800 47.78 -1.12 31.64
N SER A 801 48.33 0.03 32.04
CA SER A 801 49.36 0.75 31.27
C SER A 801 50.66 -0.05 31.08
N ASP A 802 50.88 -1.06 31.92
CA ASP A 802 51.98 -2.04 31.82
C ASP A 802 51.66 -3.25 30.92
N GLY A 803 50.47 -3.28 30.33
CA GLY A 803 49.99 -4.36 29.47
C GLY A 803 49.56 -5.63 30.21
N LYS A 804 49.49 -5.60 31.55
CA LYS A 804 49.02 -6.75 32.34
C LYS A 804 47.50 -6.72 32.54
N PRO A 805 46.84 -7.89 32.61
CA PRO A 805 45.41 -7.97 32.87
C PRO A 805 45.09 -7.47 34.28
N ILE A 806 44.17 -6.49 34.37
CA ILE A 806 43.63 -5.94 35.62
C ILE A 806 42.37 -6.71 36.02
N LEU A 807 41.44 -6.88 35.08
CA LEU A 807 40.13 -7.48 35.33
C LEU A 807 39.69 -8.27 34.09
N ASN A 808 39.26 -9.51 34.30
CA ASN A 808 38.65 -10.33 33.26
C ASN A 808 37.13 -10.26 33.39
N PHE A 809 36.45 -10.13 32.26
CA PHE A 809 34.99 -10.14 32.22
C PHE A 809 34.46 -11.54 31.91
N PHE A 810 33.21 -11.80 32.29
CA PHE A 810 32.60 -13.11 32.13
C PHE A 810 31.80 -13.19 30.82
N TYR A 811 32.19 -14.14 29.97
CA TYR A 811 31.48 -14.47 28.74
C TYR A 811 30.03 -14.89 29.02
N ARG A 812 29.07 -14.37 28.24
CA ARG A 812 27.61 -14.51 28.36
C ARG A 812 26.99 -13.91 29.63
N GLN A 813 27.75 -13.16 30.43
CA GLN A 813 27.24 -12.39 31.57
C GLN A 813 27.54 -10.90 31.37
N ASP A 814 28.80 -10.57 31.12
CA ASP A 814 29.26 -9.20 30.89
C ASP A 814 29.35 -8.88 29.40
N PHE A 815 29.71 -9.85 28.56
CA PHE A 815 29.84 -9.68 27.11
C PHE A 815 29.54 -10.96 26.32
N ALA A 816 29.22 -10.85 25.04
CA ALA A 816 29.10 -11.97 24.11
C ALA A 816 29.58 -11.57 22.70
N GLU A 817 29.91 -12.53 21.85
CA GLU A 817 30.33 -12.30 20.47
C GLU A 817 29.17 -11.88 19.56
N ILE A 818 29.49 -11.11 18.52
CA ILE A 818 28.60 -10.90 17.37
C ILE A 818 29.20 -11.67 16.19
N ALA A 819 28.49 -12.71 15.74
CA ALA A 819 28.99 -13.62 14.71
C ALA A 819 28.66 -13.09 13.30
N ASP A 820 29.64 -12.43 12.68
CA ASP A 820 29.55 -11.79 11.37
C ASP A 820 30.87 -11.98 10.59
N ALA A 821 30.81 -12.04 9.26
CA ALA A 821 31.91 -12.40 8.36
C ALA A 821 33.15 -11.53 8.50
N ASN A 822 33.03 -10.30 9.02
CA ASN A 822 34.14 -9.38 9.24
C ASN A 822 34.39 -9.04 10.71
N ARG A 823 33.66 -9.65 11.65
CA ARG A 823 33.64 -9.22 13.07
C ARG A 823 34.42 -10.12 14.05
N TYR A 824 35.55 -10.66 13.60
CA TYR A 824 36.42 -11.51 14.40
C TYR A 824 37.87 -11.03 14.32
N GLY A 825 38.72 -11.48 15.25
CA GLY A 825 40.12 -11.08 15.35
C GLY A 825 40.57 -10.92 16.80
N GLU A 826 41.78 -10.42 16.98
CA GLU A 826 42.32 -10.04 18.29
C GLU A 826 42.78 -8.60 18.21
N THR A 827 42.51 -7.84 19.26
CA THR A 827 42.83 -6.43 19.29
C THR A 827 43.13 -5.93 20.69
N ARG A 828 43.88 -4.83 20.77
CA ARG A 828 44.17 -4.11 22.00
C ARG A 828 44.05 -2.62 21.74
N GLY A 829 43.09 -1.96 22.34
CA GLY A 829 42.85 -0.53 22.15
C GLY A 829 42.28 0.14 23.38
N SER A 830 42.38 1.47 23.43
CA SER A 830 41.69 2.26 24.46
C SER A 830 40.22 2.33 24.14
N VAL A 831 39.38 2.26 25.15
CA VAL A 831 37.93 2.32 24.98
C VAL A 831 37.48 3.77 24.78
N MET A 832 36.57 3.99 23.83
CA MET A 832 36.00 5.28 23.50
C MET A 832 34.51 5.10 23.16
N GLY A 833 33.62 5.79 23.87
CA GLY A 833 32.22 5.86 23.49
C GLY A 833 32.03 6.72 22.26
N VAL A 834 31.19 6.27 21.34
CA VAL A 834 30.80 7.02 20.14
C VAL A 834 29.30 7.22 20.18
N ALA A 835 28.88 8.47 20.09
CA ALA A 835 27.50 8.82 19.83
C ALA A 835 27.38 9.24 18.36
N PHE A 836 26.31 8.79 17.70
CA PHE A 836 26.03 9.11 16.31
C PHE A 836 24.86 10.07 16.24
N GLY A 837 25.03 11.20 15.56
CA GLY A 837 23.90 11.97 15.10
C GLY A 837 23.04 11.16 14.12
N PRO A 838 21.88 11.68 13.71
CA PRO A 838 21.04 10.99 12.72
C PRO A 838 21.85 10.65 11.46
N GLU A 839 21.49 9.57 10.77
CA GLU A 839 22.22 9.11 9.59
C GLU A 839 21.65 9.74 8.31
N ASP A 840 22.54 10.03 7.37
CA ASP A 840 22.11 10.34 6.02
C ASP A 840 21.73 9.12 5.22
N SER A 841 20.51 9.16 4.73
CA SER A 841 20.07 8.33 3.62
C SER A 841 20.91 8.43 2.33
N SER A 842 21.90 9.32 2.25
CA SER A 842 22.70 9.51 1.06
C SER A 842 24.21 9.50 1.25
N SER A 843 24.81 9.37 2.44
CA SER A 843 26.26 9.35 2.66
C SER A 843 26.98 8.21 1.90
N ASP A 844 28.32 8.28 1.77
CA ASP A 844 29.07 7.16 1.19
C ASP A 844 28.83 5.92 2.05
N ARG A 845 28.19 4.88 1.49
CA ARG A 845 27.75 3.71 2.26
C ARG A 845 28.91 3.03 3.01
N SER A 846 30.15 3.26 2.59
CA SER A 846 31.32 2.69 3.27
C SER A 846 31.82 3.47 4.48
N ASP A 847 31.63 4.79 4.57
CA ASP A 847 32.08 5.60 5.74
C ASP A 847 31.16 6.80 6.00
N PRO A 848 29.91 6.57 6.43
CA PRO A 848 28.89 7.61 6.48
C PRO A 848 29.22 8.78 7.43
N TYR A 849 30.04 8.52 8.46
CA TYR A 849 30.43 9.46 9.50
C TYR A 849 31.90 9.89 9.41
N GLY A 850 32.62 9.51 8.34
CA GLY A 850 34.02 9.88 8.14
C GLY A 850 34.99 9.37 9.22
N LEU A 851 34.66 8.24 9.85
CA LEU A 851 35.38 7.70 11.01
C LEU A 851 36.84 7.37 10.69
N LEU A 852 37.18 7.11 9.42
CA LEU A 852 38.55 6.77 9.01
C LEU A 852 39.60 7.83 9.34
N ASN A 853 39.16 9.09 9.49
CA ASN A 853 40.01 10.25 9.75
C ASN A 853 39.81 10.85 11.15
N THR A 854 39.14 10.14 12.06
CA THR A 854 38.89 10.61 13.44
C THR A 854 39.73 9.84 14.45
N ASP A 855 39.61 10.25 15.72
CA ASP A 855 40.20 9.55 16.86
C ASP A 855 39.58 8.16 17.11
N ALA A 856 38.56 7.76 16.36
CA ALA A 856 38.06 6.39 16.38
C ALA A 856 39.14 5.37 15.98
N ARG A 857 40.04 5.78 15.08
CA ARG A 857 41.08 4.91 14.52
C ARG A 857 42.10 4.50 15.58
N GLY A 858 42.28 3.19 15.73
CA GLY A 858 43.19 2.60 16.74
C GLY A 858 42.59 2.48 18.14
N ASN A 859 41.29 2.76 18.29
CA ASN A 859 40.56 2.63 19.55
C ASN A 859 39.42 1.59 19.45
N VAL A 860 38.97 1.12 20.61
CA VAL A 860 37.83 0.22 20.76
C VAL A 860 36.58 1.06 21.01
N LEU A 861 35.60 0.99 20.10
CA LEU A 861 34.44 1.87 20.10
C LEU A 861 33.28 1.26 20.90
N ILE A 862 32.68 1.99 21.84
CA ILE A 862 31.40 1.63 22.46
C ILE A 862 30.28 2.32 21.69
N VAL A 863 29.31 1.55 21.19
CA VAL A 863 28.18 2.04 20.37
C VAL A 863 26.86 1.42 20.82
N HIS A 864 25.73 2.09 20.55
CA HIS A 864 24.40 1.48 20.69
C HIS A 864 24.17 0.42 19.60
N GLY A 865 23.34 -0.59 19.87
CA GLY A 865 23.03 -1.64 18.89
C GLY A 865 22.44 -1.11 17.58
N ALA A 866 21.55 -0.13 17.66
CA ALA A 866 20.99 0.56 16.49
C ALA A 866 22.02 1.31 15.63
N ASP A 867 23.21 1.60 16.18
CA ASP A 867 24.28 2.35 15.50
C ASP A 867 25.39 1.45 14.95
N LEU A 868 25.30 0.14 15.15
CA LEU A 868 26.37 -0.77 14.76
C LEU A 868 26.67 -0.72 13.26
N ASP A 869 25.63 -0.60 12.42
CA ASP A 869 25.78 -0.53 10.96
C ASP A 869 26.31 0.82 10.46
N LYS A 870 26.36 1.83 11.34
CA LYS A 870 26.94 3.15 11.06
C LYS A 870 28.47 3.16 11.18
N VAL A 871 29.04 2.15 11.85
CA VAL A 871 30.48 2.07 12.10
C VAL A 871 31.20 1.51 10.88
N ASN A 872 32.05 2.31 10.25
CA ASN A 872 33.03 1.79 9.30
C ASN A 872 34.04 0.89 10.04
N LEU A 873 34.05 -0.41 9.73
CA LEU A 873 34.96 -1.38 10.34
C LEU A 873 36.43 -0.96 10.17
N ALA A 874 36.82 -0.38 9.04
CA ALA A 874 38.20 0.05 8.82
C ALA A 874 38.66 1.20 9.74
N ALA A 875 37.73 1.87 10.42
CA ALA A 875 37.98 2.97 11.34
C ALA A 875 38.05 2.54 12.82
N ALA A 876 37.78 1.27 13.14
CA ALA A 876 37.76 0.77 14.51
C ALA A 876 38.79 -0.34 14.70
N GLU A 877 39.46 -0.35 15.86
CA GLU A 877 40.39 -1.41 16.25
C GLU A 877 39.63 -2.59 16.89
N GLY A 878 38.47 -2.30 17.51
CA GLY A 878 37.47 -3.23 18.03
C GLY A 878 36.15 -2.51 18.29
N ILE A 879 35.04 -3.24 18.40
CA ILE A 879 33.70 -2.64 18.63
C ILE A 879 32.99 -3.35 19.78
N LEU A 880 32.46 -2.57 20.72
CA LEU A 880 31.66 -3.01 21.85
C LEU A 880 30.24 -2.44 21.70
N VAL A 881 29.26 -3.31 21.51
CA VAL A 881 27.87 -2.95 21.26
C VAL A 881 27.08 -3.04 22.56
N ILE A 882 26.36 -1.99 22.94
CA ILE A 882 25.52 -2.02 24.15
C ILE A 882 24.32 -2.94 23.90
N ALA A 883 24.09 -3.90 24.79
CA ALA A 883 23.00 -4.87 24.65
C ALA A 883 21.61 -4.20 24.65
N ASP A 884 20.76 -4.61 23.70
CA ASP A 884 19.40 -4.13 23.49
C ASP A 884 18.44 -5.28 23.05
N GLU A 885 17.27 -4.95 22.47
CA GLU A 885 16.32 -5.97 22.00
C GLU A 885 16.89 -6.85 20.86
N THR A 886 17.75 -6.27 20.01
CA THR A 886 18.34 -6.91 18.82
C THR A 886 19.56 -7.72 19.22
N TYR A 887 20.48 -7.12 19.96
CA TYR A 887 21.74 -7.74 20.39
C TYR A 887 21.68 -8.13 21.87
N ARG A 888 21.23 -9.35 22.15
CA ARG A 888 21.12 -9.87 23.52
C ARG A 888 22.32 -10.76 23.90
N LEU A 889 22.87 -10.55 25.10
CA LEU A 889 24.00 -11.33 25.63
C LEU A 889 23.76 -12.84 25.70
N ASN A 890 22.51 -13.25 25.87
CA ASN A 890 22.13 -14.66 26.01
C ASN A 890 21.87 -15.37 24.67
N ARG A 891 21.86 -14.65 23.53
CA ARG A 891 21.64 -15.21 22.19
C ARG A 891 22.94 -15.52 21.47
N ARG A 892 23.09 -16.74 20.98
CA ARG A 892 24.27 -17.16 20.21
C ARG A 892 23.94 -17.19 18.73
N ASP A 893 24.88 -16.71 17.92
CA ASP A 893 24.77 -16.73 16.46
C ASP A 893 25.95 -17.51 15.87
N LEU A 894 25.76 -18.02 14.64
CA LEU A 894 26.83 -18.58 13.82
C LEU A 894 27.28 -17.57 12.76
N PHE A 895 28.56 -17.61 12.41
CA PHE A 895 29.14 -16.74 11.38
C PHE A 895 28.50 -17.05 10.00
N PRO A 896 28.01 -16.08 9.21
CA PRO A 896 27.44 -16.37 7.90
C PRO A 896 28.49 -16.87 6.88
N TYR A 897 28.03 -17.44 5.77
CA TYR A 897 28.86 -17.71 4.60
C TYR A 897 29.02 -16.43 3.75
N GLU A 898 30.26 -16.05 3.42
CA GLU A 898 30.55 -15.03 2.40
C GLU A 898 31.38 -15.63 1.25
N PRO A 899 31.02 -15.36 -0.01
CA PRO A 899 31.92 -15.63 -1.13
C PRO A 899 33.17 -14.75 -1.00
N PRO A 900 34.34 -15.20 -1.46
CA PRO A 900 35.56 -14.41 -1.41
C PRO A 900 35.40 -13.13 -2.25
N ALA A 901 35.11 -12.00 -1.59
CA ALA A 901 35.05 -10.71 -2.24
C ALA A 901 36.46 -10.28 -2.70
N ARG A 902 36.55 -9.66 -3.88
CA ARG A 902 37.79 -9.03 -4.35
C ARG A 902 37.99 -7.70 -3.62
N GLY A 903 38.54 -7.73 -2.40
CA GLY A 903 38.88 -6.52 -1.62
C GLY A 903 39.61 -6.82 -0.30
N ASN A 904 40.29 -5.81 0.26
CA ASN A 904 40.87 -5.87 1.61
C ASN A 904 39.74 -5.84 2.65
N GLN A 905 39.30 -7.00 3.13
CA GLN A 905 38.34 -7.07 4.24
C GLN A 905 39.04 -6.76 5.57
N TYR A 906 38.54 -5.76 6.29
CA TYR A 906 38.99 -5.41 7.63
C TYR A 906 38.31 -6.32 8.65
N LYS A 907 39.10 -7.07 9.42
CA LYS A 907 38.61 -8.00 10.44
C LYS A 907 38.67 -7.33 11.81
N VAL A 908 37.52 -6.98 12.37
CA VAL A 908 37.43 -6.18 13.59
C VAL A 908 36.63 -6.93 14.66
N PRO A 909 37.23 -7.38 15.76
CA PRO A 909 36.48 -8.12 16.78
C PRO A 909 35.36 -7.24 17.34
N THR A 910 34.14 -7.75 17.25
CA THR A 910 32.95 -7.05 17.73
C THR A 910 32.22 -7.90 18.77
N MET A 911 31.87 -7.31 19.90
CA MET A 911 31.20 -7.98 21.02
C MET A 911 30.04 -7.14 21.51
N VAL A 912 28.95 -7.77 21.90
CA VAL A 912 27.91 -7.11 22.69
C VAL A 912 28.30 -7.11 24.18
N ILE A 913 28.04 -6.04 24.91
CA ILE A 913 28.36 -5.85 26.32
C ILE A 913 27.12 -5.48 27.14
N SER A 914 27.10 -5.85 28.41
CA SER A 914 26.01 -5.49 29.33
C SER A 914 25.98 -3.98 29.55
N PRO A 915 24.79 -3.37 29.78
CA PRO A 915 24.71 -1.96 30.13
C PRO A 915 25.54 -1.62 31.37
N GLN A 916 25.68 -2.55 32.32
CA GLN A 916 26.52 -2.38 33.51
C GLN A 916 28.01 -2.33 33.16
N LEU A 917 28.46 -3.19 32.24
CA LEU A 917 29.84 -3.16 31.75
C LEU A 917 30.10 -1.88 30.92
N ALA A 918 29.14 -1.49 30.07
CA ALA A 918 29.25 -0.25 29.30
C ALA A 918 29.37 0.97 30.22
N GLU A 919 28.55 1.06 31.26
CA GLU A 919 28.63 2.12 32.27
C GLU A 919 30.00 2.14 32.97
N MET A 920 30.53 0.97 33.34
CA MET A 920 31.86 0.87 33.97
C MET A 920 32.98 1.34 33.03
N LEU A 921 32.96 0.91 31.77
CA LEU A 921 33.97 1.30 30.79
C LEU A 921 33.87 2.79 30.45
N LEU A 922 32.66 3.32 30.29
CA LEU A 922 32.42 4.75 30.05
C LEU A 922 32.80 5.62 31.26
N ALA A 923 32.60 5.15 32.49
CA ALA A 923 33.03 5.88 33.69
C ALA A 923 34.55 6.15 33.69
N SER A 924 35.34 5.24 33.12
CA SER A 924 36.79 5.45 32.97
C SER A 924 37.17 6.58 32.01
N THR A 925 36.26 6.96 31.11
CA THR A 925 36.40 8.08 30.18
C THR A 925 35.92 9.41 30.80
N GLY A 926 35.37 9.36 32.02
CA GLY A 926 34.63 10.47 32.63
C GLY A 926 33.22 10.67 32.06
N SER A 927 32.64 9.64 31.44
CA SER A 927 31.30 9.64 30.84
C SER A 927 30.37 8.60 31.48
N SER A 928 29.14 8.49 31.00
CA SER A 928 28.13 7.50 31.40
C SER A 928 27.24 7.15 30.20
N LEU A 929 26.41 6.10 30.29
CA LEU A 929 25.40 5.82 29.26
C LEU A 929 24.43 6.99 29.08
N SER A 930 24.05 7.65 30.18
CA SER A 930 23.19 8.84 30.12
C SER A 930 23.88 10.01 29.43
N MET A 931 25.18 10.24 29.66
CA MET A 931 25.94 11.27 28.96
C MET A 931 26.15 10.92 27.49
N LEU A 932 26.36 9.64 27.14
CA LEU A 932 26.47 9.20 25.75
C LEU A 932 25.15 9.42 24.98
N ALA A 933 24.01 9.13 25.60
CA ALA A 933 22.70 9.43 25.04
C ALA A 933 22.40 10.95 24.98
N GLU A 934 22.89 11.75 25.93
CA GLU A 934 22.80 13.22 25.84
C GLU A 934 23.73 13.79 24.77
N MET A 935 24.91 13.20 24.56
CA MET A 935 25.79 13.52 23.44
C MET A 935 25.06 13.27 22.12
N GLU A 936 24.41 12.11 21.96
CA GLU A 936 23.61 11.75 20.79
C GLU A 936 22.55 12.80 20.46
N LYS A 937 21.77 13.24 21.46
CA LYS A 937 20.74 14.28 21.29
C LYS A 937 21.31 15.64 20.86
N GLY A 938 22.56 15.91 21.18
CA GLY A 938 23.26 17.15 20.84
C GLY A 938 23.98 17.11 19.50
N LEU A 939 23.97 15.99 18.77
CA LEU A 939 24.69 15.82 17.51
C LEU A 939 23.80 16.16 16.31
N ASP A 940 24.35 16.97 15.40
CA ASP A 940 23.75 17.18 14.09
C ASP A 940 24.02 15.97 13.17
N VAL A 941 23.49 16.03 11.96
CA VAL A 941 23.39 14.86 11.10
C VAL A 941 24.74 14.46 10.50
N ASN A 942 25.04 13.16 10.46
CA ASN A 942 26.38 12.60 10.19
C ASN A 942 27.51 13.11 11.11
N GLN A 943 27.21 13.76 12.24
CA GLN A 943 28.23 14.06 13.23
C GLN A 943 28.41 12.89 14.20
N THR A 944 29.62 12.81 14.74
CA THR A 944 29.95 11.87 15.82
C THR A 944 30.56 12.63 16.98
N ALA A 945 30.13 12.30 18.20
CA ALA A 945 30.85 12.70 19.40
C ALA A 945 31.60 11.50 19.95
N PHE A 946 32.79 11.79 20.48
CA PHE A 946 33.63 10.80 21.14
C PHE A 946 33.77 11.16 22.61
N THR A 947 33.72 10.15 23.48
CA THR A 947 34.19 10.34 24.86
C THR A 947 35.71 10.49 24.89
N ASN A 948 36.27 10.90 26.03
CA ASN A 948 37.72 10.80 26.21
C ASN A 948 38.19 9.34 26.07
N MET A 949 39.46 9.14 25.77
CA MET A 949 40.06 7.80 25.82
C MET A 949 40.05 7.29 27.26
N GLY A 950 39.42 6.14 27.44
CA GLY A 950 39.35 5.45 28.73
C GLY A 950 40.48 4.46 28.92
N VAL A 951 40.17 3.46 29.74
CA VAL A 951 41.02 2.28 29.94
C VAL A 951 41.25 1.50 28.65
N LYS A 952 42.34 0.72 28.62
CA LYS A 952 42.63 -0.20 27.52
C LYS A 952 41.97 -1.56 27.77
N VAL A 953 41.45 -2.14 26.70
CA VAL A 953 40.92 -3.50 26.70
C VAL A 953 41.64 -4.36 25.68
N GLU A 954 41.77 -5.63 26.02
CA GLU A 954 42.15 -6.70 25.11
C GLU A 954 40.88 -7.48 24.76
N MET A 955 40.61 -7.63 23.46
CA MET A 955 39.47 -8.39 22.94
C MET A 955 39.98 -9.51 22.03
N SER A 956 39.40 -10.69 22.18
CA SER A 956 39.69 -11.83 21.32
C SER A 956 38.39 -12.52 20.90
N VAL A 957 38.15 -12.58 19.59
CA VAL A 957 37.10 -13.39 18.94
C VAL A 957 37.80 -14.21 17.85
N LYS A 958 38.11 -15.49 18.13
CA LYS A 958 38.79 -16.33 17.14
C LYS A 958 37.83 -17.27 16.44
N ALA A 959 37.64 -17.04 15.14
CA ALA A 959 37.00 -17.97 14.24
C ALA A 959 38.06 -18.84 13.52
N ARG A 960 37.96 -20.16 13.62
CA ARG A 960 38.77 -21.09 12.83
C ARG A 960 38.13 -21.26 11.46
N GLN A 961 38.92 -21.07 10.41
CA GLN A 961 38.59 -21.52 9.06
C GLN A 961 39.32 -22.85 8.78
N TYR A 962 38.61 -23.85 8.26
CA TYR A 962 39.25 -25.11 7.86
C TYR A 962 40.03 -24.90 6.56
N GLU A 963 41.34 -25.19 6.58
CA GLU A 963 42.19 -25.18 5.36
C GLU A 963 41.80 -26.31 4.39
N ASN A 964 41.25 -27.42 4.90
CA ASN A 964 40.77 -28.52 4.10
C ASN A 964 39.27 -28.37 3.82
N LEU A 965 38.96 -27.88 2.62
CA LEU A 965 37.61 -27.65 2.12
C LEU A 965 36.69 -28.88 2.24
N SER A 966 37.23 -30.11 2.22
CA SER A 966 36.44 -31.35 2.14
C SER A 966 35.84 -31.87 3.45
N LEU A 967 36.20 -31.25 4.59
CA LEU A 967 35.79 -31.68 5.93
C LEU A 967 34.52 -30.98 6.44
N ASP A 968 34.20 -29.79 5.94
CA ASP A 968 33.02 -29.02 6.32
C ASP A 968 31.88 -29.30 5.32
N ARG A 969 31.12 -30.36 5.62
CA ARG A 969 30.01 -30.82 4.80
C ARG A 969 28.70 -30.43 5.47
N TYR A 970 27.85 -29.74 4.72
CA TYR A 970 26.46 -29.53 5.09
C TYR A 970 25.59 -30.43 4.23
N ILE A 971 24.59 -31.03 4.86
CA ILE A 971 23.84 -32.14 4.29
C ILE A 971 22.37 -31.72 4.20
N ASN A 972 21.80 -31.78 3.00
CA ASN A 972 20.35 -31.69 2.84
C ASN A 972 19.77 -33.11 2.83
N VAL A 973 18.60 -33.28 3.44
CA VAL A 973 17.83 -34.53 3.44
C VAL A 973 16.60 -34.35 2.57
N LEU A 974 16.54 -35.10 1.48
CA LEU A 974 15.57 -34.97 0.39
C LEU A 974 14.75 -36.26 0.25
N GLY A 975 13.45 -36.16 0.53
CA GLY A 975 12.47 -37.23 0.32
C GLY A 975 11.34 -36.80 -0.61
N VAL A 976 10.81 -37.70 -1.44
CA VAL A 976 9.79 -37.36 -2.45
C VAL A 976 8.56 -38.27 -2.40
N ILE A 977 7.39 -37.67 -2.60
CA ILE A 977 6.13 -38.34 -2.91
C ILE A 977 5.77 -37.99 -4.38
N PRO A 978 5.82 -38.95 -5.32
CA PRO A 978 5.56 -38.69 -6.73
C PRO A 978 4.06 -38.43 -6.98
N GLY A 979 3.77 -37.58 -7.97
CA GLY A 979 2.42 -37.35 -8.47
C GLY A 979 1.86 -38.52 -9.31
N GLU A 980 0.58 -38.46 -9.66
CA GLU A 980 -0.11 -39.50 -10.48
C GLU A 980 0.53 -39.72 -11.88
N GLY A 981 1.34 -38.78 -12.38
CA GLY A 981 2.06 -38.88 -13.67
C GLY A 981 3.32 -39.77 -13.67
N GLY A 982 3.80 -40.22 -12.52
CA GLY A 982 5.07 -40.95 -12.39
C GLY A 982 6.19 -40.12 -11.76
N VAL A 983 7.42 -40.63 -11.76
CA VAL A 983 8.58 -39.98 -11.15
C VAL A 983 9.29 -39.08 -12.16
N LEU A 984 9.17 -37.76 -11.99
CA LEU A 984 10.10 -36.74 -12.49
C LEU A 984 10.43 -36.87 -13.99
N THR A 985 9.40 -37.02 -14.82
CA THR A 985 9.53 -36.85 -16.28
C THR A 985 9.57 -35.36 -16.63
N SER A 986 10.01 -35.02 -17.84
CA SER A 986 10.45 -33.67 -18.28
C SER A 986 9.42 -32.52 -18.20
N GLU A 987 8.22 -32.76 -17.68
CA GLU A 987 7.12 -31.78 -17.56
C GLU A 987 6.38 -31.83 -16.20
N GLU A 988 7.04 -32.20 -15.10
CA GLU A 988 6.37 -32.25 -13.77
C GLU A 988 6.53 -30.97 -12.94
N GLN A 989 5.39 -30.47 -12.43
CA GLN A 989 5.29 -29.44 -11.40
C GLN A 989 5.65 -30.02 -10.02
N VAL A 990 6.47 -29.29 -9.25
CA VAL A 990 6.96 -29.73 -7.94
C VAL A 990 6.56 -28.73 -6.85
N ILE A 991 6.06 -29.25 -5.73
CA ILE A 991 5.88 -28.51 -4.48
C ILE A 991 7.01 -28.90 -3.53
N VAL A 992 7.71 -27.92 -2.97
CA VAL A 992 8.73 -28.13 -1.95
C VAL A 992 8.15 -27.79 -0.59
N VAL A 993 8.29 -28.69 0.38
CA VAL A 993 8.05 -28.42 1.80
C VAL A 993 9.40 -28.50 2.49
N SER A 994 9.82 -27.42 3.11
CA SER A 994 11.17 -27.25 3.65
C SER A 994 11.18 -26.78 5.11
N ALA A 995 12.23 -27.16 5.81
CA ALA A 995 12.56 -26.71 7.15
C ALA A 995 14.06 -26.88 7.38
N TYR A 996 14.73 -25.90 7.99
CA TYR A 996 16.12 -26.09 8.41
C TYR A 996 16.18 -26.89 9.72
N TYR A 997 17.20 -27.74 9.84
CA TYR A 997 17.37 -28.62 11.00
C TYR A 997 18.67 -28.37 11.77
N ASP A 998 19.59 -27.57 11.22
CA ASP A 998 20.77 -27.16 11.95
C ASP A 998 20.38 -26.24 13.11
N GLY A 999 21.17 -26.32 14.17
CA GLY A 999 21.10 -25.51 15.37
C GLY A 999 22.44 -24.84 15.63
N LEU A 1000 22.57 -24.23 16.81
CA LEU A 1000 23.76 -23.46 17.14
C LEU A 1000 24.93 -24.33 17.62
N GLY A 1001 24.68 -25.55 18.11
CA GLY A 1001 25.72 -26.42 18.66
C GLY A 1001 26.00 -26.24 20.15
N ILE A 1002 27.19 -26.67 20.57
CA ILE A 1002 27.72 -26.45 21.92
C ILE A 1002 28.66 -25.25 21.87
N GLY A 1003 28.36 -24.22 22.65
CA GLY A 1003 29.21 -23.04 22.74
C GLY A 1003 30.59 -23.36 23.32
N PRO A 1004 31.61 -22.50 23.11
CA PRO A 1004 32.96 -22.75 23.60
C PRO A 1004 33.08 -22.81 25.13
N ASN A 1005 32.09 -22.29 25.86
CA ASN A 1005 31.94 -22.42 27.31
C ASN A 1005 31.24 -23.72 27.77
N GLY A 1006 30.92 -24.63 26.84
CA GLY A 1006 30.15 -25.85 27.11
C GLY A 1006 28.63 -25.63 27.17
N ALA A 1007 28.14 -24.43 26.88
CA ALA A 1007 26.70 -24.15 26.82
C ALA A 1007 26.01 -24.95 25.72
N PHE A 1008 24.94 -25.66 26.07
CA PHE A 1008 24.15 -26.43 25.13
C PHE A 1008 22.98 -25.59 24.59
N TYR A 1009 22.86 -25.50 23.27
CA TYR A 1009 21.77 -24.80 22.58
C TYR A 1009 20.90 -25.85 21.85
N PRO A 1010 19.70 -26.19 22.37
CA PRO A 1010 18.92 -27.31 21.86
C PRO A 1010 18.24 -27.01 20.51
N GLY A 1011 17.77 -25.77 20.31
CA GLY A 1011 17.02 -25.37 19.12
C GLY A 1011 15.68 -26.11 18.99
N ALA A 1012 14.96 -26.33 20.10
CA ALA A 1012 13.75 -27.16 20.09
C ALA A 1012 12.62 -26.54 19.26
N ASN A 1013 12.35 -25.25 19.42
CA ASN A 1013 11.35 -24.55 18.65
C ASN A 1013 11.93 -23.99 17.35
N ASP A 1014 13.11 -23.37 17.41
CA ASP A 1014 13.69 -22.62 16.29
C ASP A 1014 13.71 -23.45 14.99
N ASN A 1015 14.38 -24.61 15.06
CA ASN A 1015 14.62 -25.48 13.92
C ASN A 1015 13.95 -26.87 14.06
N ALA A 1016 14.03 -27.54 15.23
CA ALA A 1016 13.56 -28.93 15.36
C ALA A 1016 12.04 -29.05 15.18
N SER A 1017 11.26 -28.06 15.65
CA SER A 1017 9.80 -28.05 15.51
C SER A 1017 9.33 -28.04 14.06
N GLY A 1018 10.03 -27.31 13.19
CA GLY A 1018 9.72 -27.23 11.75
C GLY A 1018 9.94 -28.57 11.06
N VAL A 1019 11.11 -29.18 11.29
CA VAL A 1019 11.50 -30.45 10.66
C VAL A 1019 10.67 -31.62 11.19
N ALA A 1020 10.41 -31.67 12.49
CA ALA A 1020 9.53 -32.70 13.07
C ALA A 1020 8.10 -32.59 12.51
N THR A 1021 7.60 -31.36 12.33
CA THR A 1021 6.31 -31.11 11.67
C THR A 1021 6.34 -31.59 10.22
N LEU A 1022 7.39 -31.27 9.47
CA LEU A 1022 7.61 -31.70 8.09
C LEU A 1022 7.57 -33.23 7.94
N ILE A 1023 8.23 -33.96 8.83
CA ILE A 1023 8.23 -35.44 8.86
C ILE A 1023 6.81 -35.99 9.06
N GLU A 1024 6.05 -35.40 9.98
CA GLU A 1024 4.67 -35.83 10.28
C GLU A 1024 3.70 -35.51 9.13
N LEU A 1025 3.85 -34.35 8.48
CA LEU A 1025 3.11 -34.01 7.25
C LEU A 1025 3.35 -35.07 6.17
N ALA A 1026 4.60 -35.46 5.96
CA ALA A 1026 4.97 -36.44 4.96
C ALA A 1026 4.37 -37.83 5.25
N ARG A 1027 4.39 -38.25 6.52
CA ARG A 1027 3.77 -39.50 6.98
C ARG A 1027 2.28 -39.54 6.66
N ILE A 1028 1.53 -38.48 6.98
CA ILE A 1028 0.08 -38.45 6.78
C ILE A 1028 -0.25 -38.44 5.29
N MET A 1029 0.47 -37.63 4.51
CA MET A 1029 0.32 -37.60 3.05
C MET A 1029 0.49 -38.99 2.45
N LYS A 1030 1.50 -39.74 2.90
CA LYS A 1030 1.77 -41.10 2.40
C LYS A 1030 0.78 -42.16 2.92
N ALA A 1031 0.35 -42.05 4.17
CA ALA A 1031 -0.55 -43.01 4.82
C ALA A 1031 -2.03 -42.83 4.42
N SER A 1032 -2.41 -41.62 4.00
CA SER A 1032 -3.76 -41.33 3.53
C SER A 1032 -4.07 -41.96 2.18
N ALA A 1033 -5.36 -42.11 1.85
CA ALA A 1033 -5.78 -42.53 0.51
C ALA A 1033 -5.62 -41.42 -0.56
N TYR A 1034 -5.14 -40.23 -0.15
CA TYR A 1034 -4.93 -39.08 -1.00
C TYR A 1034 -3.78 -39.35 -1.97
N LYS A 1035 -4.03 -39.11 -3.26
CA LYS A 1035 -3.01 -39.17 -4.31
C LYS A 1035 -2.75 -37.75 -4.83
N PRO A 1036 -1.52 -37.22 -4.67
CA PRO A 1036 -1.19 -35.92 -5.21
C PRO A 1036 -1.12 -35.99 -6.74
N ALA A 1037 -1.61 -34.95 -7.41
CA ALA A 1037 -1.43 -34.79 -8.85
C ALA A 1037 -0.01 -34.28 -9.16
N LYS A 1038 0.56 -33.46 -8.28
CA LYS A 1038 1.92 -32.90 -8.38
C LYS A 1038 2.92 -33.68 -7.53
N THR A 1039 4.18 -33.63 -7.92
CA THR A 1039 5.25 -34.23 -7.11
C THR A 1039 5.54 -33.33 -5.89
N ILE A 1040 5.67 -33.93 -4.71
CA ILE A 1040 5.96 -33.22 -3.46
C ILE A 1040 7.34 -33.62 -2.96
N LEU A 1041 8.23 -32.64 -2.84
CA LEU A 1041 9.58 -32.80 -2.32
C LEU A 1041 9.66 -32.26 -0.90
N PHE A 1042 10.06 -33.11 0.04
CA PHE A 1042 10.30 -32.78 1.43
C PHE A 1042 11.80 -32.57 1.65
N VAL A 1043 12.17 -31.40 2.14
CA VAL A 1043 13.56 -30.93 2.21
C VAL A 1043 13.89 -30.47 3.62
N ALA A 1044 14.61 -31.30 4.37
CA ALA A 1044 15.25 -30.84 5.60
C ALA A 1044 16.67 -30.37 5.25
N TRP A 1045 16.98 -29.10 5.47
CA TRP A 1045 18.25 -28.51 5.01
C TRP A 1045 19.08 -27.95 6.16
N ALA A 1046 20.37 -27.70 5.91
CA ALA A 1046 21.29 -27.12 6.87
C ALA A 1046 21.85 -25.79 6.35
N GLY A 1047 22.02 -24.82 7.23
CA GLY A 1047 22.53 -23.46 6.96
C GLY A 1047 21.63 -22.35 7.48
N GLY A 1048 20.41 -22.67 7.97
CA GLY A 1048 19.42 -21.67 8.38
C GLY A 1048 19.91 -20.80 9.52
N GLU A 1049 20.59 -21.40 10.50
CA GLU A 1049 21.19 -20.72 11.66
C GLU A 1049 22.31 -19.75 11.29
N ARG A 1050 22.87 -19.90 10.08
CA ARG A 1050 23.91 -19.03 9.54
C ARG A 1050 23.32 -17.88 8.69
N GLY A 1051 21.99 -17.79 8.60
CA GLY A 1051 21.30 -16.86 7.70
C GLY A 1051 21.42 -17.23 6.22
N GLU A 1052 21.79 -18.48 5.91
CA GLU A 1052 21.83 -18.95 4.52
C GLU A 1052 20.41 -19.24 4.02
N GLY A 1053 20.26 -19.28 2.69
CA GLY A 1053 19.01 -19.60 2.01
C GLY A 1053 18.97 -21.02 1.47
N LEU A 1054 17.80 -21.66 1.48
CA LEU A 1054 17.62 -22.91 0.73
C LEU A 1054 17.78 -22.67 -0.77
N SER A 1055 18.81 -23.26 -1.39
CA SER A 1055 19.00 -23.21 -2.85
C SER A 1055 18.20 -24.30 -3.55
N VAL A 1056 17.05 -23.93 -4.13
CA VAL A 1056 16.20 -24.86 -4.89
C VAL A 1056 16.94 -25.43 -6.09
N VAL A 1057 17.79 -24.64 -6.73
CA VAL A 1057 18.64 -25.09 -7.85
C VAL A 1057 19.57 -26.21 -7.41
N ASN A 1058 20.25 -26.05 -6.27
CA ASN A 1058 21.11 -27.10 -5.73
C ASN A 1058 20.30 -28.35 -5.40
N VAL A 1059 19.16 -28.21 -4.72
CA VAL A 1059 18.27 -29.33 -4.38
C VAL A 1059 17.84 -30.12 -5.63
N LEU A 1060 17.42 -29.44 -6.69
CA LEU A 1060 17.03 -30.13 -7.94
C LEU A 1060 18.22 -30.74 -8.66
N ASN A 1061 19.39 -30.09 -8.64
CA ASN A 1061 20.61 -30.59 -9.27
C ASN A 1061 21.21 -31.81 -8.55
N ALA A 1062 20.73 -32.17 -7.35
CA ALA A 1062 21.11 -33.41 -6.66
C ALA A 1062 20.90 -34.65 -7.55
N ARG A 1063 19.96 -34.58 -8.51
CA ARG A 1063 19.66 -35.64 -9.46
C ARG A 1063 19.82 -35.18 -10.92
N PRO A 1064 20.58 -35.90 -11.76
CA PRO A 1064 20.66 -35.62 -13.19
C PRO A 1064 19.26 -35.62 -13.84
N GLY A 1065 18.94 -34.56 -14.59
CA GLY A 1065 17.65 -34.41 -15.30
C GLY A 1065 16.53 -33.71 -14.51
N ALA A 1066 16.63 -33.62 -13.18
CA ALA A 1066 15.68 -32.87 -12.35
C ALA A 1066 15.82 -31.33 -12.51
N GLY A 1067 16.91 -30.89 -13.14
CA GLY A 1067 17.08 -29.53 -13.64
C GLY A 1067 16.03 -29.08 -14.66
N ASN A 1068 15.13 -29.91 -15.18
CA ASN A 1068 14.04 -29.42 -16.05
C ASN A 1068 12.69 -29.25 -15.32
N LEU A 1069 12.64 -29.53 -14.01
CA LEU A 1069 11.41 -29.46 -13.23
C LEU A 1069 11.03 -28.01 -12.87
N THR A 1070 9.73 -27.74 -12.88
CA THR A 1070 9.17 -26.45 -12.49
C THR A 1070 8.74 -26.50 -11.03
N VAL A 1071 9.47 -25.84 -10.15
CA VAL A 1071 9.08 -25.70 -8.74
C VAL A 1071 8.05 -24.58 -8.65
N GLU A 1072 6.85 -24.94 -8.23
CA GLU A 1072 5.69 -24.04 -8.22
C GLU A 1072 5.50 -23.37 -6.86
N VAL A 1073 5.72 -24.13 -5.78
CA VAL A 1073 5.50 -23.68 -4.40
C VAL A 1073 6.64 -24.13 -3.49
N VAL A 1074 7.05 -23.28 -2.55
CA VAL A 1074 7.88 -23.63 -1.40
C VAL A 1074 7.15 -23.27 -0.11
N ILE A 1075 6.97 -24.23 0.79
CA ILE A 1075 6.43 -23.99 2.14
C ILE A 1075 7.57 -24.17 3.14
N GLU A 1076 8.00 -23.11 3.79
CA GLU A 1076 9.02 -23.13 4.85
C GLU A 1076 8.36 -23.19 6.24
N LEU A 1077 8.83 -24.10 7.10
CA LEU A 1077 8.37 -24.26 8.47
C LEU A 1077 9.50 -23.96 9.45
N SER A 1078 9.30 -22.96 10.32
CA SER A 1078 10.26 -22.60 11.37
C SER A 1078 9.58 -22.04 12.61
N GLY A 1079 10.03 -22.41 13.82
CA GLY A 1079 9.44 -21.86 15.05
C GLY A 1079 7.95 -22.14 15.24
N VAL A 1080 7.47 -23.35 14.94
CA VAL A 1080 6.03 -23.66 14.89
C VAL A 1080 5.46 -24.22 16.19
N GLY A 1081 6.31 -24.56 17.17
CA GLY A 1081 5.93 -25.19 18.43
C GLY A 1081 5.79 -24.25 19.63
N TYR A 1082 6.32 -23.04 19.57
CA TYR A 1082 6.31 -22.06 20.66
C TYR A 1082 6.25 -20.61 20.13
N GLY A 1083 5.66 -19.74 20.93
CA GLY A 1083 5.76 -18.28 20.81
C GLY A 1083 4.78 -17.57 21.75
N THR A 1084 4.98 -16.29 22.00
CA THR A 1084 4.24 -15.52 23.02
C THR A 1084 2.83 -15.08 22.58
N GLY A 1085 2.52 -15.12 21.29
CA GLY A 1085 1.20 -14.77 20.74
C GLY A 1085 0.24 -15.95 20.63
N ASP A 1086 -0.97 -15.67 20.12
CA ASP A 1086 -2.07 -16.64 20.01
C ASP A 1086 -2.40 -17.09 18.58
N SER A 1087 -1.59 -16.71 17.59
CA SER A 1087 -1.88 -16.92 16.17
C SER A 1087 -0.71 -17.48 15.39
N ILE A 1088 -1.02 -18.20 14.31
CA ILE A 1088 -0.03 -18.67 13.32
C ILE A 1088 0.47 -17.46 12.54
N ALA A 1089 1.78 -17.26 12.54
CA ALA A 1089 2.46 -16.19 11.84
C ALA A 1089 2.79 -16.60 10.40
N LEU A 1090 2.41 -15.75 9.44
CA LEU A 1090 2.75 -15.85 8.03
C LEU A 1090 3.68 -14.70 7.70
N GLN A 1091 4.90 -14.99 7.27
CA GLN A 1091 5.98 -13.99 7.20
C GLN A 1091 5.88 -13.12 5.93
N GLU A 1092 6.44 -11.92 6.00
CA GLU A 1092 6.65 -11.06 4.83
C GLU A 1092 7.54 -11.76 3.79
N GLY A 1093 7.27 -11.51 2.50
CA GLY A 1093 7.84 -12.28 1.39
C GLY A 1093 7.04 -13.53 1.01
N SER A 1094 6.06 -13.94 1.82
CA SER A 1094 5.12 -15.00 1.44
C SER A 1094 4.17 -14.53 0.32
N SER A 1095 3.90 -15.43 -0.63
CA SER A 1095 2.92 -15.25 -1.70
C SER A 1095 1.53 -14.99 -1.12
N TYR A 1096 0.88 -13.91 -1.57
CA TYR A 1096 -0.45 -13.53 -1.09
C TYR A 1096 -1.51 -14.61 -1.37
N ARG A 1097 -1.43 -15.27 -2.52
CA ARG A 1097 -2.30 -16.38 -2.89
C ARG A 1097 -2.14 -17.55 -1.93
N LEU A 1098 -0.89 -17.94 -1.60
CA LEU A 1098 -0.61 -18.97 -0.61
C LEU A 1098 -1.07 -18.56 0.80
N VAL A 1099 -0.83 -17.31 1.20
CA VAL A 1099 -1.34 -16.74 2.45
C VAL A 1099 -2.86 -16.85 2.50
N LYS A 1100 -3.58 -16.49 1.42
CA LYS A 1100 -5.04 -16.59 1.37
C LYS A 1100 -5.54 -18.03 1.42
N LEU A 1101 -4.87 -18.94 0.72
CA LEU A 1101 -5.19 -20.36 0.78
C LEU A 1101 -5.00 -20.88 2.21
N PHE A 1102 -3.88 -20.54 2.85
CA PHE A 1102 -3.56 -20.95 4.21
C PHE A 1102 -4.55 -20.36 5.23
N GLN A 1103 -4.87 -19.07 5.12
CA GLN A 1103 -5.90 -18.41 5.95
C GLN A 1103 -7.27 -19.09 5.77
N SER A 1104 -7.64 -19.41 4.53
CA SER A 1104 -8.89 -20.12 4.24
C SER A 1104 -8.89 -21.53 4.81
N ALA A 1105 -7.74 -22.21 4.83
CA ALA A 1105 -7.56 -23.51 5.49
C ALA A 1105 -7.68 -23.37 7.02
N ALA A 1106 -7.05 -22.35 7.61
CA ALA A 1106 -7.09 -22.05 9.04
C ALA A 1106 -8.53 -21.74 9.51
N GLU A 1107 -9.28 -20.97 8.72
CA GLU A 1107 -10.70 -20.66 8.96
C GLU A 1107 -11.57 -21.94 9.05
N LYS A 1108 -11.21 -23.01 8.33
CA LYS A 1108 -11.93 -24.31 8.45
C LYS A 1108 -11.73 -24.95 9.82
N TYR A 1109 -10.67 -24.62 10.54
CA TYR A 1109 -10.39 -25.13 11.88
C TYR A 1109 -10.62 -24.10 12.99
N ASN A 1110 -11.00 -22.86 12.65
CA ASN A 1110 -11.01 -21.69 13.53
C ASN A 1110 -9.62 -21.38 14.12
N ASP A 1111 -8.57 -21.61 13.33
CA ASP A 1111 -7.21 -21.30 13.72
C ASP A 1111 -6.88 -19.84 13.38
N PRO A 1112 -6.54 -18.99 14.37
CA PRO A 1112 -6.20 -17.60 14.13
C PRO A 1112 -4.85 -17.51 13.39
N THR A 1113 -4.79 -16.62 12.40
CA THR A 1113 -3.58 -16.35 11.61
C THR A 1113 -3.27 -14.85 11.61
N THR A 1114 -2.00 -14.51 11.44
CA THR A 1114 -1.54 -13.13 11.31
C THR A 1114 -0.47 -13.04 10.22
N THR A 1115 -0.51 -11.97 9.42
CA THR A 1115 0.57 -11.63 8.47
C THR A 1115 1.57 -10.64 9.07
N ARG A 1116 1.47 -10.39 10.39
CA ARG A 1116 2.34 -9.49 11.15
C ARG A 1116 3.17 -10.26 12.17
N GLY A 1117 3.38 -11.55 11.95
CA GLY A 1117 4.19 -12.34 12.87
C GLY A 1117 5.65 -12.30 12.46
N ARG A 1118 6.54 -12.50 13.43
CA ARG A 1118 7.99 -12.58 13.25
C ARG A 1118 8.44 -14.04 13.04
N ASN A 1119 9.56 -14.24 12.37
CA ASN A 1119 10.25 -15.53 12.30
C ASN A 1119 11.13 -15.74 13.56
N PRO A 1120 11.62 -16.96 13.82
CA PRO A 1120 12.57 -17.21 14.92
C PRO A 1120 13.87 -16.39 14.84
N HIS A 1121 14.38 -16.16 13.63
CA HIS A 1121 15.60 -15.38 13.37
C HIS A 1121 15.34 -13.88 13.19
N TYR A 1122 14.63 -13.26 14.14
CA TYR A 1122 14.29 -11.84 14.10
C TYR A 1122 15.48 -10.95 13.68
N GLY A 1123 15.31 -10.16 12.60
CA GLY A 1123 16.35 -9.28 12.04
C GLY A 1123 17.22 -9.91 10.93
N ARG A 1124 17.03 -11.19 10.59
CA ARG A 1124 17.68 -11.84 9.44
C ARG A 1124 16.65 -12.23 8.38
N GLU A 1125 16.78 -11.67 7.17
CA GLU A 1125 16.02 -12.14 6.01
C GLU A 1125 16.54 -13.52 5.60
N MET A 1126 15.72 -14.55 5.82
CA MET A 1126 16.01 -15.87 5.27
C MET A 1126 15.55 -15.87 3.81
N SER A 1127 16.47 -15.58 2.90
CA SER A 1127 16.16 -15.55 1.47
C SER A 1127 16.16 -16.97 0.93
N VAL A 1128 15.01 -17.51 0.52
CA VAL A 1128 15.00 -18.77 -0.23
C VAL A 1128 15.59 -18.48 -1.62
N GLY A 1129 16.78 -19.01 -1.88
CA GLY A 1129 17.51 -18.80 -3.14
C GLY A 1129 16.88 -19.62 -4.27
N PHE A 1130 16.20 -18.95 -5.20
CA PHE A 1130 15.55 -19.62 -6.33
C PHE A 1130 16.39 -19.73 -7.61
N GLY A 1131 17.62 -19.21 -7.64
CA GLY A 1131 18.35 -19.03 -8.90
C GLY A 1131 17.47 -18.34 -9.96
N ASP A 1132 17.56 -18.76 -11.22
CA ASP A 1132 16.73 -18.23 -12.32
C ASP A 1132 15.26 -18.71 -12.29
N ARG A 1133 14.85 -19.52 -11.31
CA ARG A 1133 13.49 -20.05 -11.22
C ARG A 1133 12.65 -19.23 -10.24
N ARG A 1134 11.33 -19.32 -10.34
CA ARG A 1134 10.42 -18.59 -9.44
C ARG A 1134 9.36 -19.56 -8.94
N ALA A 1135 9.27 -19.68 -7.63
CA ALA A 1135 8.20 -20.41 -6.95
C ALA A 1135 7.47 -19.48 -5.99
N LEU A 1136 6.21 -19.78 -5.70
CA LEU A 1136 5.44 -19.10 -4.66
C LEU A 1136 5.92 -19.59 -3.30
N THR A 1137 6.39 -18.69 -2.42
CA THR A 1137 6.87 -19.07 -1.09
C THR A 1137 5.80 -18.83 -0.03
N LEU A 1138 5.70 -19.70 0.97
CA LEU A 1138 4.92 -19.48 2.18
C LEU A 1138 5.80 -19.84 3.37
N SER A 1139 6.14 -18.86 4.20
CA SER A 1139 6.92 -19.10 5.41
C SER A 1139 6.01 -19.00 6.63
N ILE A 1140 6.02 -20.05 7.45
CA ILE A 1140 5.09 -20.25 8.56
C ILE A 1140 5.87 -20.38 9.86
N SER A 1141 5.49 -19.57 10.83
CA SER A 1141 5.97 -19.64 12.22
C SER A 1141 4.81 -19.45 13.20
N TRP A 1142 5.11 -19.46 14.49
CA TRP A 1142 4.16 -19.01 15.51
C TRP A 1142 4.43 -17.54 15.89
N SER A 1143 3.38 -16.77 16.16
CA SER A 1143 3.55 -15.37 16.60
C SER A 1143 4.38 -15.30 17.89
N GLY A 1144 5.52 -14.60 17.85
CA GLY A 1144 6.44 -14.48 18.98
C GLY A 1144 7.39 -15.67 19.15
N SER A 1145 7.64 -16.45 18.09
CA SER A 1145 8.58 -17.57 18.08
C SER A 1145 10.05 -17.15 18.29
N ASP A 1146 10.37 -15.88 18.05
CA ASP A 1146 11.70 -15.27 18.22
C ASP A 1146 12.15 -15.12 19.68
N ASP A 1147 11.22 -15.10 20.64
CA ASP A 1147 11.53 -14.66 22.01
C ASP A 1147 12.63 -15.49 22.67
N LEU A 1148 12.56 -16.82 22.52
CA LEU A 1148 13.55 -17.77 23.07
C LEU A 1148 14.52 -18.32 22.02
N ALA A 1149 14.35 -17.97 20.75
CA ALA A 1149 15.24 -18.37 19.67
C ALA A 1149 16.68 -17.95 19.96
N HIS A 1150 17.64 -18.77 19.52
CA HIS A 1150 19.07 -18.62 19.76
C HIS A 1150 19.52 -18.65 21.24
N THR A 1151 18.67 -19.04 22.19
CA THR A 1151 19.02 -19.11 23.61
C THR A 1151 19.10 -20.55 24.12
N GLN A 1152 19.74 -20.74 25.28
CA GLN A 1152 19.71 -22.03 25.99
C GLN A 1152 18.31 -22.39 26.50
N SER A 1153 17.37 -21.43 26.52
CA SER A 1153 16.00 -21.63 26.97
C SER A 1153 15.10 -22.23 25.90
N ASP A 1154 15.56 -22.36 24.65
CA ASP A 1154 14.81 -23.03 23.57
C ASP A 1154 14.83 -24.56 23.75
N GLN A 1155 14.15 -25.02 24.79
CA GLN A 1155 14.17 -26.38 25.31
C GLN A 1155 12.88 -27.13 24.91
N PRO A 1156 12.90 -28.47 24.75
CA PRO A 1156 11.74 -29.22 24.30
C PRO A 1156 10.51 -29.11 25.22
N GLN A 1157 10.69 -28.75 26.50
CA GLN A 1157 9.59 -28.60 27.46
C GLN A 1157 8.75 -27.33 27.24
N ILE A 1158 9.25 -26.34 26.48
CA ILE A 1158 8.50 -25.11 26.20
C ILE A 1158 7.46 -25.32 25.08
N ILE A 1159 7.61 -26.40 24.31
CA ILE A 1159 6.79 -26.66 23.13
C ILE A 1159 5.35 -26.93 23.55
N ASP A 1160 4.43 -26.25 22.89
CA ASP A 1160 2.99 -26.41 23.10
C ASP A 1160 2.42 -27.32 22.01
N PRO A 1161 1.96 -28.54 22.37
CA PRO A 1161 1.38 -29.47 21.41
C PRO A 1161 0.16 -28.92 20.66
N GLN A 1162 -0.61 -28.00 21.27
CA GLN A 1162 -1.76 -27.39 20.59
C GLN A 1162 -1.30 -26.47 19.45
N LYS A 1163 -0.18 -25.76 19.64
CA LYS A 1163 0.38 -24.89 18.58
C LYS A 1163 0.86 -25.72 17.41
N LEU A 1164 1.59 -26.80 17.69
CA LEU A 1164 2.00 -27.79 16.69
C LEU A 1164 0.80 -28.36 15.93
N GLU A 1165 -0.27 -28.74 16.65
CA GLU A 1165 -1.47 -29.29 16.02
C GLU A 1165 -2.12 -28.29 15.05
N ARG A 1166 -2.29 -27.03 15.47
CA ARG A 1166 -2.90 -25.97 14.64
C ARG A 1166 -2.07 -25.66 13.40
N VAL A 1167 -0.76 -25.51 13.54
CA VAL A 1167 0.14 -25.26 12.41
C VAL A 1167 0.16 -26.48 11.48
N GLY A 1168 0.33 -27.67 12.03
CA GLY A 1168 0.41 -28.93 11.30
C GLY A 1168 -0.85 -29.23 10.49
N ARG A 1169 -2.04 -29.21 11.11
CA ARG A 1169 -3.30 -29.50 10.42
C ARG A 1169 -3.63 -28.49 9.32
N THR A 1170 -3.31 -27.22 9.55
CA THR A 1170 -3.55 -26.14 8.58
C THR A 1170 -2.59 -26.23 7.40
N THR A 1171 -1.30 -26.51 7.67
CA THR A 1171 -0.29 -26.73 6.64
C THR A 1171 -0.61 -27.96 5.80
N LEU A 1172 -1.03 -29.06 6.44
CA LEU A 1172 -1.42 -30.29 5.74
C LEU A 1172 -2.61 -30.05 4.80
N LEU A 1173 -3.65 -29.36 5.29
CA LEU A 1173 -4.82 -29.03 4.47
C LEU A 1173 -4.43 -28.16 3.26
N THR A 1174 -3.57 -27.17 3.49
CA THR A 1174 -3.03 -26.30 2.42
C THR A 1174 -2.27 -27.12 1.38
N LEU A 1175 -1.34 -27.98 1.83
CA LEU A 1175 -0.55 -28.85 0.97
C LEU A 1175 -1.41 -29.81 0.13
N MET A 1176 -2.46 -30.40 0.72
CA MET A 1176 -3.39 -31.29 0.01
C MET A 1176 -4.20 -30.58 -1.07
N VAL A 1177 -4.53 -29.30 -0.90
CA VAL A 1177 -5.17 -28.52 -1.96
C VAL A 1177 -4.18 -28.23 -3.08
N LEU A 1178 -2.99 -27.73 -2.74
CA LEU A 1178 -1.94 -27.38 -3.71
C LEU A 1178 -1.52 -28.58 -4.57
N ALA A 1179 -1.33 -29.73 -3.94
CA ALA A 1179 -0.85 -30.92 -4.63
C ALA A 1179 -1.91 -31.57 -5.52
N ARG A 1180 -3.20 -31.21 -5.39
CA ARG A 1180 -4.29 -31.70 -6.25
C ARG A 1180 -4.63 -30.72 -7.38
N GLU A 1181 -4.49 -29.42 -7.13
CA GLU A 1181 -4.91 -28.38 -8.07
C GLU A 1181 -3.87 -28.17 -9.17
N SER A 1182 -4.09 -28.79 -10.34
CA SER A 1182 -3.15 -28.76 -11.48
C SER A 1182 -2.90 -27.37 -12.09
N SER A 1183 -3.74 -26.39 -11.76
CA SER A 1183 -3.67 -25.01 -12.28
C SER A 1183 -3.45 -23.97 -11.18
N TYR A 1184 -2.86 -24.39 -10.05
CA TYR A 1184 -2.48 -23.46 -8.99
C TYR A 1184 -1.36 -22.50 -9.42
#